data_AF-A0A367ZAK6-F1
#
_entry.id   AF-A0A367ZAK6-F1
#
_cell.length_a   1.000
_cell.length_b   1.000
_cell.length_c   1.000
_cell.angle_alpha   90.00
_cell.angle_beta   90.00
_cell.angle_gamma   90.00
#
_symmetry.space_group_name_H-M   'P 1'
#
loop_
_entity.id
_entity.type
_entity.pdbx_description
1 polymer ?
#
loop_
_entity_poly.entity_id
_entity_poly.type
_entity_poly.pdbx_seq_one_letter_code
_entity_poly.pdbx_strand_id
1 'polypeptide(L)'
;MPFRYWYGNARAKAGHLTLAANILDEVLQQDPEYLEALQTRLEIERQLAYHRTKSTSSQPFKSAYSLSDYQEWLIALEGYDTPTLKRPYTRLEGRWGEEIYPLRKSLAHSETLSNQTFLQEFQNQFKQVLAAKPDHPLIAITHLQSLILSYRAGFIPLQSLRQLVDHYRHAFPDCLYIGYVAVEIYMENGENEQAVAVLHSLAARDLTAQVARRLWQPHHPFLEIWPKKLEKQLSIAVPASVAALLGWNQLPHQVSELTTLGIDNRLNSDASQEKSLVGEKSNERSFRAKDALPSTEGHLSPQASSTRAKSDNGNTTFSEELREIQETFDQIGARLKQQNTMHIDGRQPVYVAMSNQSQLIRYLGEIPTKDILEAVLRMLDAIQTTRGWRGILYLIDKGLNLSIRKNSYSIEPITQNDPWAIKRGLQQLDSLLAKQGEMIGAVLIVGPHEIIPFHRLPNPLEDGDAEVFSDNPYGSRDENYLVMDWPVGRLPCSLHHPEDWLTLLENLTTPYQRNTKSKAKPKGYAKSLAPLWSWVQYLLSLFQPTTCNFSSFGYTAAAWRFASFAVFRQIGNPQAMLISPQLVKKLRSAETAKRRLVRHTKAFGTLEEVPVKLSSESQPILSKTEQIHIPSATAGYFNLHGLADSPEWFGQSDPTESSDTLVATADHPVALQPGDILLNPESGMEIIFSEACFGAYTSEKDPSTSLALAFLKKGCRAFVGSTSTSYGSNGTPLIAADYLAYEFWKYLRQGLPAGECLRQAKLSMARELSKTYGYLDGEDQKTLISFVLYGDPLAQVSPLKSSPKVVRHSKSIVPNLVSTCDHAFQPHPEELTPQLESMVKKLVEKHLPGMEFSKVEVLSESGTCLENCSLCGRQEQNRNSFSPSSENAKRKPTPSRKIIILTRQERRKEHIYTQYARLTLDEKGRLIRLSLSR
;
A
#
# COMPACT_ATOMS: atom_id res chain seq x y z
N MET A 1 16.88 4.46 27.64
CA MET A 1 18.23 3.86 27.58
C MET A 1 18.71 3.23 28.91
N PRO A 2 19.13 3.96 29.98
CA PRO A 2 19.97 3.39 31.04
C PRO A 2 19.41 2.18 31.82
N PHE A 3 18.09 2.07 32.01
CA PHE A 3 17.48 0.90 32.64
C PHE A 3 17.79 -0.43 31.91
N ARG A 4 17.97 -0.41 30.58
CA ARG A 4 18.37 -1.61 29.81
C ARG A 4 19.83 -1.99 30.10
N TYR A 5 20.74 -1.02 30.20
CA TYR A 5 22.12 -1.27 30.62
C TYR A 5 22.19 -1.91 32.01
N TRP A 6 21.50 -1.33 33.01
CA TRP A 6 21.46 -1.90 34.36
C TRP A 6 20.86 -3.31 34.41
N TYR A 7 19.81 -3.57 33.63
CA TYR A 7 19.22 -4.90 33.49
C TYR A 7 20.17 -5.90 32.81
N GLY A 8 20.86 -5.51 31.74
CA GLY A 8 21.89 -6.32 31.08
C GLY A 8 23.07 -6.65 32.00
N ASN A 9 23.60 -5.67 32.71
CA ASN A 9 24.68 -5.83 33.70
C ASN A 9 24.25 -6.77 34.85
N ALA A 10 23.02 -6.62 35.37
CA ALA A 10 22.47 -7.54 36.37
C ALA A 10 22.32 -8.97 35.83
N ARG A 11 21.88 -9.15 34.58
CA ARG A 11 21.80 -10.47 33.93
C ARG A 11 23.17 -11.09 33.67
N ALA A 12 24.20 -10.30 33.37
CA ALA A 12 25.57 -10.77 33.24
C ALA A 12 26.12 -11.28 34.58
N LYS A 13 25.91 -10.53 35.66
CA LYS A 13 26.29 -10.93 37.04
C LYS A 13 25.53 -12.17 37.53
N ALA A 14 24.32 -12.40 37.02
CA ALA A 14 23.56 -13.63 37.24
C ALA A 14 23.94 -14.81 36.30
N GLY A 15 25.04 -14.70 35.54
CA GLY A 15 25.55 -15.76 34.65
C GLY A 15 24.80 -15.91 33.32
N HIS A 16 23.76 -15.10 33.04
CA HIS A 16 23.00 -15.15 31.79
C HIS A 16 23.71 -14.37 30.66
N LEU A 17 24.97 -14.73 30.38
CA LEU A 17 25.88 -14.00 29.50
C LEU A 17 25.30 -13.72 28.10
N THR A 18 24.65 -14.69 27.46
CA THR A 18 24.07 -14.53 26.12
C THR A 18 22.85 -13.60 26.09
N LEU A 19 22.03 -13.61 27.14
CA LEU A 19 20.92 -12.67 27.27
C LEU A 19 21.43 -11.25 27.51
N ALA A 20 22.44 -11.10 28.39
CA ALA A 20 23.08 -9.83 28.68
C ALA A 20 23.78 -9.23 27.45
N ALA A 21 24.47 -10.06 26.65
CA ALA A 21 25.08 -9.66 25.39
C ALA A 21 24.06 -9.01 24.44
N ASN A 22 22.93 -9.67 24.18
CA ASN A 22 21.88 -9.14 23.29
C ASN A 22 21.30 -7.81 23.81
N ILE A 23 21.02 -7.70 25.12
CA ILE A 23 20.48 -6.47 25.73
C ILE A 23 21.49 -5.31 25.61
N LEU A 24 22.79 -5.59 25.72
CA LEU A 24 23.83 -4.58 25.58
C LEU A 24 24.11 -4.21 24.12
N ASP A 25 23.97 -5.14 23.17
CA ASP A 25 24.06 -4.84 21.74
C ASP A 25 22.92 -3.91 21.28
N GLU A 26 21.69 -4.09 21.77
CA GLU A 26 20.59 -3.13 21.56
C GLU A 26 20.90 -1.73 22.14
N VAL A 27 21.54 -1.68 23.32
CA VAL A 27 21.95 -0.42 23.97
C VAL A 27 23.03 0.28 23.15
N LEU A 28 24.02 -0.45 22.65
CA LEU A 28 25.13 0.10 21.85
C LEU A 28 24.69 0.51 20.43
N GLN A 29 23.62 -0.08 19.88
CA GLN A 29 22.98 0.42 18.66
C GLN A 29 22.26 1.77 18.86
N GLN A 30 21.78 2.04 20.09
CA GLN A 30 21.07 3.28 20.41
C GLN A 30 22.02 4.42 20.82
N ASP A 31 23.05 4.15 21.62
CA ASP A 31 24.13 5.08 21.96
C ASP A 31 25.51 4.42 21.76
N PRO A 32 26.12 4.57 20.57
CA PRO A 32 27.41 3.97 20.24
C PRO A 32 28.61 4.50 21.02
N GLU A 33 28.41 5.53 21.85
CA GLU A 33 29.44 6.11 22.73
C GLU A 33 29.20 5.75 24.21
N TYR A 34 28.25 4.85 24.52
CA TYR A 34 27.96 4.43 25.90
C TYR A 34 29.04 3.47 26.44
N LEU A 35 30.11 4.07 26.97
CA LEU A 35 31.35 3.41 27.36
C LEU A 35 31.16 2.24 28.34
N GLU A 36 30.37 2.41 29.41
CA GLU A 36 30.19 1.37 30.43
C GLU A 36 29.42 0.15 29.87
N ALA A 37 28.52 0.37 28.91
CA ALA A 37 27.84 -0.70 28.19
C ALA A 37 28.82 -1.46 27.28
N LEU A 38 29.73 -0.74 26.60
CA LEU A 38 30.76 -1.34 25.72
C LEU A 38 31.78 -2.16 26.51
N GLN A 39 32.32 -1.61 27.60
CA GLN A 39 33.23 -2.32 28.51
C GLN A 39 32.57 -3.61 29.05
N THR A 40 31.31 -3.51 29.52
CA THR A 40 30.55 -4.68 30.00
C THR A 40 30.33 -5.71 28.89
N ARG A 41 30.02 -5.28 27.67
CA ARG A 41 29.78 -6.17 26.52
C ARG A 41 31.04 -6.88 26.02
N LEU A 42 32.18 -6.18 26.02
CA LEU A 42 33.49 -6.74 25.67
C LEU A 42 33.91 -7.83 26.68
N GLU A 43 33.72 -7.59 27.97
CA GLU A 43 34.03 -8.58 29.01
C GLU A 43 33.13 -9.82 28.92
N ILE A 44 31.85 -9.66 28.57
CA ILE A 44 30.96 -10.78 28.26
C ILE A 44 31.46 -11.57 27.04
N GLU A 45 31.91 -10.93 25.96
CA GLU A 45 32.43 -11.68 24.79
C GLU A 45 33.75 -12.40 25.10
N ARG A 46 34.63 -11.82 25.94
CA ARG A 46 35.84 -12.50 26.44
C ARG A 46 35.48 -13.78 27.20
N GLN A 47 34.50 -13.72 28.09
CA GLN A 47 34.02 -14.88 28.84
C GLN A 47 33.37 -15.92 27.92
N LEU A 48 32.50 -15.51 26.99
CA LEU A 48 31.89 -16.40 26.00
C LEU A 48 32.95 -17.07 25.09
N ALA A 49 33.99 -16.35 24.66
CA ALA A 49 35.10 -16.90 23.89
C ALA A 49 35.91 -17.93 24.70
N TYR A 50 36.22 -17.64 25.97
CA TYR A 50 36.89 -18.57 26.87
C TYR A 50 36.07 -19.87 27.06
N HIS A 51 34.76 -19.76 27.28
CA HIS A 51 33.88 -20.93 27.38
C HIS A 51 33.82 -21.74 26.07
N ARG A 52 33.83 -21.11 24.88
CA ARG A 52 33.93 -21.82 23.59
C ARG A 52 35.23 -22.64 23.50
N THR A 53 36.37 -22.13 23.97
CA THR A 53 37.64 -22.89 23.92
C THR A 53 37.70 -24.11 24.85
N LYS A 54 36.80 -24.20 25.84
CA LYS A 54 36.70 -25.33 26.77
C LYS A 54 35.59 -26.34 26.46
N SER A 55 34.69 -26.05 25.52
CA SER A 55 33.60 -26.95 25.15
C SER A 55 33.73 -27.48 23.72
N THR A 56 33.92 -28.80 23.60
CA THR A 56 33.79 -29.53 22.33
C THR A 56 32.32 -29.68 21.86
N SER A 57 31.35 -29.17 22.62
CA SER A 57 29.92 -29.20 22.26
C SER A 57 29.21 -27.91 22.68
N SER A 58 29.06 -26.98 21.73
CA SER A 58 28.11 -25.86 21.84
C SER A 58 27.85 -25.25 20.46
N GLN A 59 26.60 -24.87 20.17
CA GLN A 59 26.29 -24.13 18.94
C GLN A 59 26.86 -22.71 19.00
N PRO A 60 27.28 -22.12 17.87
CA PRO A 60 27.92 -20.81 17.86
C PRO A 60 26.91 -19.69 18.21
N PHE A 61 27.10 -19.06 19.37
CA PHE A 61 26.48 -17.77 19.66
C PHE A 61 27.01 -16.73 18.66
N LYS A 62 26.16 -16.27 17.74
CA LYS A 62 26.51 -15.28 16.72
C LYS A 62 26.38 -13.87 17.30
N SER A 63 27.47 -13.40 17.91
CA SER A 63 27.64 -12.00 18.30
C SER A 63 27.44 -11.05 17.09
N ALA A 64 26.92 -9.84 17.33
CA ALA A 64 26.71 -8.83 16.29
C ALA A 64 28.03 -8.34 15.68
N TYR A 65 29.04 -8.12 16.52
CA TYR A 65 30.40 -7.72 16.14
C TYR A 65 31.42 -8.77 16.60
N SER A 66 32.62 -8.79 16.00
CA SER A 66 33.69 -9.69 16.45
C SER A 66 34.33 -9.19 17.75
N LEU A 67 35.01 -10.08 18.49
CA LEU A 67 35.77 -9.71 19.69
C LEU A 67 36.85 -8.64 19.38
N SER A 68 37.43 -8.66 18.17
CA SER A 68 38.32 -7.62 17.65
C SER A 68 37.59 -6.31 17.34
N ASP A 69 36.40 -6.32 16.75
CA ASP A 69 35.64 -5.09 16.48
C ASP A 69 35.26 -4.36 17.77
N TYR A 70 34.86 -5.07 18.84
CA TYR A 70 34.61 -4.45 20.15
C TYR A 70 35.89 -3.88 20.81
N GLN A 71 37.08 -4.42 20.48
CA GLN A 71 38.35 -3.89 20.97
C GLN A 71 38.73 -2.60 20.22
N GLU A 72 38.64 -2.60 18.89
CA GLU A 72 38.83 -1.38 18.08
C GLU A 72 37.81 -0.28 18.45
N TRP A 73 36.55 -0.65 18.74
CA TRP A 73 35.53 0.28 19.22
C TRP A 73 35.89 0.87 20.60
N LEU A 74 36.46 0.07 21.52
CA LEU A 74 36.92 0.61 22.80
C LEU A 74 38.12 1.56 22.62
N ILE A 75 39.07 1.20 21.74
CA ILE A 75 40.22 2.05 21.39
C ILE A 75 39.74 3.36 20.74
N ALA A 76 38.71 3.33 19.89
CA ALA A 76 38.08 4.50 19.27
C ALA A 76 37.43 5.49 20.27
N LEU A 77 37.18 5.07 21.51
CA LEU A 77 36.58 5.88 22.58
C LEU A 77 37.59 6.27 23.67
N GLU A 78 38.32 5.31 24.24
CA GLU A 78 39.26 5.56 25.35
C GLU A 78 40.68 5.88 24.89
N GLY A 79 41.09 5.29 23.76
CA GLY A 79 42.49 5.25 23.31
C GLY A 79 43.18 3.94 23.66
N TYR A 80 44.47 3.86 23.29
CA TYR A 80 45.25 2.62 23.37
C TYR A 80 45.79 2.31 24.77
N ASP A 81 46.05 3.34 25.57
CA ASP A 81 46.86 3.24 26.80
C ASP A 81 46.07 2.75 28.03
N THR A 82 44.84 2.22 27.86
CA THR A 82 44.03 1.76 29.00
C THR A 82 44.47 0.39 29.53
N PRO A 83 44.54 0.21 30.86
CA PRO A 83 45.10 -1.01 31.48
C PRO A 83 44.26 -2.29 31.27
N THR A 84 43.10 -2.16 30.60
CA THR A 84 42.18 -3.25 30.23
C THR A 84 42.57 -3.93 28.91
N LEU A 85 43.55 -3.40 28.18
CA LEU A 85 44.01 -3.91 26.87
C LEU A 85 45.42 -4.51 26.96
N LYS A 86 45.56 -5.78 26.60
CA LYS A 86 46.85 -6.42 26.26
C LYS A 86 46.76 -6.87 24.80
N ARG A 87 47.76 -6.51 23.97
CA ARG A 87 47.82 -6.79 22.52
C ARG A 87 47.34 -8.19 22.15
N PRO A 88 46.20 -8.31 21.44
CA PRO A 88 45.81 -9.53 20.76
C PRO A 88 46.16 -9.42 19.26
N TYR A 89 46.83 -10.45 18.74
CA TYR A 89 47.11 -10.69 17.31
C TYR A 89 48.20 -9.88 16.61
N THR A 90 48.65 -10.47 15.50
CA THR A 90 49.76 -10.08 14.63
C THR A 90 49.30 -9.67 13.21
N ARG A 91 48.01 -9.36 13.03
CA ARG A 91 47.45 -8.92 11.75
C ARG A 91 47.52 -7.41 11.56
N LEU A 92 47.56 -7.00 10.29
CA LEU A 92 47.56 -5.60 9.86
C LEU A 92 46.16 -5.10 9.44
N GLU A 93 45.27 -6.03 9.10
CA GLU A 93 43.95 -5.74 8.53
C GLU A 93 42.92 -5.38 9.63
N GLY A 94 42.64 -4.09 9.82
CA GLY A 94 41.45 -3.63 10.54
C GLY A 94 41.62 -2.64 11.69
N ARG A 95 42.70 -1.84 11.76
CA ARG A 95 43.02 -0.95 12.90
C ARG A 95 42.27 0.39 12.93
N TRP A 96 41.00 0.38 12.56
CA TRP A 96 40.17 1.59 12.44
C TRP A 96 39.99 2.32 13.78
N GLY A 97 40.16 1.63 14.91
CA GLY A 97 40.13 2.21 16.25
C GLY A 97 41.38 3.03 16.58
N GLU A 98 42.57 2.49 16.27
CA GLU A 98 43.85 3.22 16.39
C GLU A 98 43.85 4.48 15.50
N GLU A 99 43.26 4.41 14.31
CA GLU A 99 43.17 5.53 13.35
C GLU A 99 42.13 6.60 13.73
N ILE A 100 40.95 6.21 14.22
CA ILE A 100 39.87 7.17 14.52
C ILE A 100 40.03 7.87 15.87
N TYR A 101 40.72 7.27 16.84
CA TYR A 101 40.93 7.87 18.16
C TYR A 101 41.62 9.26 18.12
N PRO A 102 42.78 9.45 17.47
CA PRO A 102 43.42 10.77 17.38
C PRO A 102 42.55 11.77 16.62
N LEU A 103 41.81 11.32 15.60
CA LEU A 103 40.87 12.13 14.84
C LEU A 103 39.73 12.65 15.74
N ARG A 104 39.05 11.77 16.50
CA ARG A 104 38.00 12.15 17.48
C ARG A 104 38.54 13.07 18.57
N LYS A 105 39.75 12.78 19.09
CA LYS A 105 40.42 13.65 20.06
C LYS A 105 40.69 15.04 19.49
N SER A 106 41.11 15.14 18.23
CA SER A 106 41.35 16.44 17.57
C SER A 106 40.06 17.25 17.37
N LEU A 107 38.95 16.61 16.97
CA LEU A 107 37.64 17.28 16.88
C LEU A 107 37.23 17.90 18.22
N ALA A 108 37.33 17.13 19.31
CA ALA A 108 36.95 17.59 20.65
C ALA A 108 37.80 18.75 21.19
N HIS A 109 39.03 18.95 20.68
CA HIS A 109 39.83 20.15 20.99
C HIS A 109 39.49 21.33 20.05
N SER A 110 39.07 21.03 18.80
CA SER A 110 38.80 22.02 17.76
C SER A 110 37.48 22.82 17.92
N GLU A 111 36.59 22.42 18.84
CA GLU A 111 35.34 23.15 19.13
C GLU A 111 35.55 24.62 19.54
N THR A 112 36.80 25.02 19.84
CA THR A 112 37.19 26.38 20.22
C THR A 112 37.93 27.17 19.12
N LEU A 113 38.40 26.53 18.03
CA LEU A 113 39.29 27.14 17.02
C LEU A 113 39.03 26.62 15.60
N SER A 114 38.10 27.27 14.88
CA SER A 114 37.60 26.89 13.55
C SER A 114 38.56 27.15 12.38
N ASN A 115 39.71 26.48 12.34
CA ASN A 115 40.66 26.59 11.22
C ASN A 115 40.24 25.75 10.00
N GLN A 116 40.09 26.38 8.83
CA GLN A 116 39.70 25.73 7.57
C GLN A 116 40.65 24.59 7.16
N THR A 117 41.96 24.83 7.27
CA THR A 117 43.02 23.85 6.95
C THR A 117 42.94 22.61 7.84
N PHE A 118 42.60 22.77 9.13
CA PHE A 118 42.40 21.65 10.05
C PHE A 118 41.22 20.77 9.63
N LEU A 119 40.07 21.37 9.28
CA LEU A 119 38.89 20.62 8.84
C LEU A 119 39.12 19.91 7.49
N GLN A 120 39.85 20.53 6.56
CA GLN A 120 40.20 19.91 5.29
C GLN A 120 41.17 18.73 5.46
N GLU A 121 42.18 18.86 6.33
CA GLU A 121 43.12 17.79 6.63
C GLU A 121 42.44 16.64 7.40
N PHE A 122 41.59 16.96 8.37
CA PHE A 122 40.74 16.00 9.05
C PHE A 122 39.91 15.18 8.04
N GLN A 123 39.22 15.84 7.10
CA GLN A 123 38.43 15.15 6.08
C GLN A 123 39.29 14.27 5.17
N ASN A 124 40.55 14.64 4.90
CA ASN A 124 41.45 13.82 4.09
C ASN A 124 41.90 12.55 4.81
N GLN A 125 42.27 12.65 6.08
CA GLN A 125 42.63 11.50 6.91
C GLN A 125 41.42 10.59 7.17
N PHE A 126 40.26 11.19 7.51
CA PHE A 126 39.03 10.45 7.82
C PHE A 126 38.45 9.65 6.65
N LYS A 127 38.69 10.05 5.38
CA LYS A 127 38.27 9.28 4.20
C LYS A 127 38.81 7.85 4.20
N GLN A 128 40.00 7.62 4.75
CA GLN A 128 40.62 6.28 4.80
C GLN A 128 39.86 5.39 5.79
N VAL A 129 39.59 5.90 6.99
CA VAL A 129 38.79 5.23 8.04
C VAL A 129 37.37 4.94 7.55
N LEU A 130 36.72 5.91 6.91
CA LEU A 130 35.37 5.78 6.37
C LEU A 130 35.28 4.73 5.25
N ALA A 131 36.31 4.59 4.42
CA ALA A 131 36.40 3.53 3.42
C ALA A 131 36.68 2.15 4.02
N ALA A 132 37.43 2.07 5.13
CA ALA A 132 37.75 0.82 5.80
C ALA A 132 36.56 0.20 6.57
N LYS A 133 35.68 1.03 7.15
CA LYS A 133 34.52 0.60 7.96
C LYS A 133 33.29 1.52 7.76
N PRO A 134 32.63 1.51 6.59
CA PRO A 134 31.45 2.35 6.35
C PRO A 134 30.25 1.96 7.24
N ASP A 135 30.12 0.68 7.61
CA ASP A 135 28.92 0.14 8.28
C ASP A 135 28.88 0.33 9.82
N HIS A 136 29.75 1.18 10.39
CA HIS A 136 29.85 1.36 11.84
C HIS A 136 29.30 2.72 12.32
N PRO A 137 28.34 2.78 13.27
CA PRO A 137 27.63 4.02 13.61
C PRO A 137 28.52 5.07 14.29
N LEU A 138 29.58 4.66 15.00
CA LEU A 138 30.55 5.62 15.58
C LEU A 138 31.31 6.42 14.50
N ILE A 139 31.49 5.84 13.31
CA ILE A 139 32.15 6.49 12.17
C ILE A 139 31.20 7.51 11.55
N ALA A 140 29.91 7.16 11.40
CA ALA A 140 28.87 8.13 11.00
C ALA A 140 28.75 9.33 11.96
N ILE A 141 28.75 9.07 13.29
CA ILE A 141 28.76 10.12 14.33
C ILE A 141 29.98 11.05 14.16
N THR A 142 31.17 10.47 14.01
CA THR A 142 32.42 11.24 13.88
C THR A 142 32.46 12.07 12.59
N HIS A 143 31.93 11.54 11.49
CA HIS A 143 31.81 12.31 10.24
C HIS A 143 30.86 13.49 10.42
N LEU A 144 29.67 13.26 10.97
CA LEU A 144 28.67 14.30 11.23
C LEU A 144 29.22 15.41 12.16
N GLN A 145 29.99 15.06 13.19
CA GLN A 145 30.68 16.04 14.05
C GLN A 145 31.57 16.99 13.23
N SER A 146 32.42 16.46 12.34
CA SER A 146 33.27 17.30 11.48
C SER A 146 32.48 18.13 10.46
N LEU A 147 31.36 17.62 9.94
CA LEU A 147 30.48 18.33 9.01
C LEU A 147 29.70 19.46 9.68
N ILE A 148 29.24 19.26 10.93
CA ILE A 148 28.57 20.30 11.73
C ILE A 148 29.55 21.43 12.04
N LEU A 149 30.80 21.13 12.44
CA LEU A 149 31.84 22.16 12.62
C LEU A 149 32.14 22.89 11.31
N SER A 150 32.20 22.16 10.18
CA SER A 150 32.42 22.75 8.85
C SER A 150 31.26 23.66 8.40
N TYR A 151 30.02 23.30 8.74
CA TYR A 151 28.83 24.12 8.49
C TYR A 151 28.80 25.37 9.40
N ARG A 152 29.03 25.22 10.71
CA ARG A 152 29.11 26.34 11.67
C ARG A 152 30.24 27.32 11.35
N ALA A 153 31.29 26.86 10.65
CA ALA A 153 32.37 27.70 10.11
C ALA A 153 32.13 28.23 8.68
N GLY A 154 30.96 27.94 8.07
CA GLY A 154 30.54 28.48 6.77
C GLY A 154 31.07 27.74 5.53
N PHE A 155 31.74 26.60 5.68
CA PHE A 155 32.39 25.87 4.57
C PHE A 155 31.47 24.89 3.81
N ILE A 156 30.29 24.57 4.35
CA ILE A 156 29.33 23.62 3.77
C ILE A 156 27.93 24.24 3.80
N PRO A 157 27.12 24.18 2.73
CA PRO A 157 25.75 24.68 2.75
C PRO A 157 24.80 23.71 3.48
N LEU A 158 23.81 24.28 4.21
CA LEU A 158 22.82 23.54 5.02
C LEU A 158 22.16 22.37 4.25
N GLN A 159 21.84 22.55 2.97
CA GLN A 159 21.20 21.50 2.15
C GLN A 159 22.08 20.25 1.96
N SER A 160 23.40 20.42 1.84
CA SER A 160 24.33 19.28 1.73
C SER A 160 24.48 18.57 3.06
N LEU A 161 24.49 19.30 4.19
CA LEU A 161 24.48 18.70 5.52
C LEU A 161 23.19 17.92 5.77
N ARG A 162 22.02 18.50 5.45
CA ARG A 162 20.70 17.86 5.52
C ARG A 162 20.64 16.54 4.74
N GLN A 163 21.14 16.52 3.49
CA GLN A 163 21.21 15.29 2.68
C GLN A 163 22.08 14.20 3.30
N LEU A 164 23.22 14.56 3.90
CA LEU A 164 24.11 13.60 4.57
C LEU A 164 23.52 13.08 5.90
N VAL A 165 22.81 13.94 6.65
CA VAL A 165 22.09 13.56 7.87
C VAL A 165 20.93 12.60 7.53
N ASP A 166 20.13 12.89 6.50
CA ASP A 166 19.06 12.01 6.02
C ASP A 166 19.63 10.63 5.58
N HIS A 167 20.77 10.62 4.88
CA HIS A 167 21.47 9.38 4.50
C HIS A 167 21.90 8.55 5.72
N TYR A 168 22.60 9.15 6.69
CA TYR A 168 23.04 8.43 7.88
C TYR A 168 21.88 8.00 8.78
N ARG A 169 20.79 8.77 8.83
CA ARG A 169 19.55 8.42 9.54
C ARG A 169 18.83 7.22 8.90
N HIS A 170 18.93 7.05 7.58
CA HIS A 170 18.46 5.84 6.90
C HIS A 170 19.37 4.62 7.12
N ALA A 171 20.68 4.82 7.21
CA ALA A 171 21.63 3.73 7.50
C ALA A 171 21.55 3.23 8.95
N PHE A 172 21.39 4.14 9.91
CA PHE A 172 21.43 3.85 11.36
C PHE A 172 20.17 4.36 12.09
N PRO A 173 18.96 3.85 11.77
CA PRO A 173 17.68 4.38 12.27
C PRO A 173 17.48 4.26 13.79
N ASP A 174 18.27 3.42 14.46
CA ASP A 174 18.22 3.27 15.91
C ASP A 174 19.17 4.20 16.68
N CYS A 175 20.16 4.81 16.01
CA CYS A 175 21.16 5.66 16.64
C CYS A 175 20.56 7.01 17.06
N LEU A 176 20.56 7.28 18.37
CA LEU A 176 19.93 8.48 18.94
C LEU A 176 20.67 9.77 18.56
N TYR A 177 21.99 9.73 18.48
CA TYR A 177 22.82 10.91 18.16
C TYR A 177 22.47 11.50 16.78
N ILE A 178 22.41 10.64 15.76
CA ILE A 178 22.05 11.01 14.39
C ILE A 178 20.62 11.54 14.34
N GLY A 179 19.72 11.01 15.16
CA GLY A 179 18.37 11.53 15.36
C GLY A 179 18.35 12.96 15.92
N TYR A 180 19.13 13.27 16.95
CA TYR A 180 19.17 14.63 17.52
C TYR A 180 19.83 15.64 16.58
N VAL A 181 20.88 15.26 15.85
CA VAL A 181 21.44 16.09 14.77
C VAL A 181 20.39 16.39 13.69
N ALA A 182 19.54 15.43 13.33
CA ALA A 182 18.44 15.68 12.40
C ALA A 182 17.41 16.70 12.94
N VAL A 183 17.13 16.72 14.24
CA VAL A 183 16.25 17.74 14.85
C VAL A 183 16.85 19.14 14.69
N GLU A 184 18.14 19.31 14.97
CA GLU A 184 18.87 20.59 14.83
C GLU A 184 18.80 21.11 13.38
N ILE A 185 19.16 20.26 12.42
CA ILE A 185 19.19 20.62 10.99
C ILE A 185 17.79 20.83 10.39
N TYR A 186 16.75 20.11 10.85
CA TYR A 186 15.39 20.37 10.42
C TYR A 186 14.85 21.70 10.98
N MET A 187 15.19 22.08 12.22
CA MET A 187 14.82 23.39 12.78
C MET A 187 15.48 24.55 12.01
N GLU A 188 16.78 24.45 11.71
CA GLU A 188 17.48 25.44 10.91
C GLU A 188 16.96 25.54 9.46
N ASN A 189 16.46 24.43 8.89
CA ASN A 189 15.82 24.42 7.58
C ASN A 189 14.33 24.85 7.60
N GLY A 190 13.78 25.22 8.77
CA GLY A 190 12.39 25.63 8.95
C GLY A 190 11.35 24.49 9.01
N GLU A 191 11.78 23.23 9.00
CA GLU A 191 10.96 22.02 9.06
C GLU A 191 10.47 21.69 10.50
N ASN A 192 9.94 22.71 11.18
CA ASN A 192 9.66 22.69 12.62
C ASN A 192 8.73 21.54 13.06
N GLU A 193 7.65 21.26 12.31
CA GLU A 193 6.73 20.15 12.63
C GLU A 193 7.44 18.79 12.61
N GLN A 194 8.29 18.56 11.60
CA GLN A 194 9.08 17.34 11.45
C GLN A 194 10.12 17.23 12.58
N ALA A 195 10.79 18.34 12.91
CA ALA A 195 11.75 18.39 14.00
C ALA A 195 11.10 18.04 15.37
N VAL A 196 9.94 18.63 15.68
CA VAL A 196 9.19 18.36 16.92
C VAL A 196 8.70 16.91 16.98
N ALA A 197 8.15 16.36 15.89
CA ALA A 197 7.71 14.97 15.83
C ALA A 197 8.87 13.98 16.08
N VAL A 198 10.04 14.25 15.49
CA VAL A 198 11.26 13.45 15.71
C VAL A 198 11.76 13.60 17.15
N LEU A 199 11.81 14.82 17.69
CA LEU A 199 12.26 15.11 19.05
C LEU A 199 11.45 14.34 20.12
N HIS A 200 10.11 14.33 20.02
CA HIS A 200 9.26 13.54 20.92
C HIS A 200 9.55 12.03 20.81
N SER A 201 9.77 11.51 19.60
CA SER A 201 10.10 10.09 19.40
C SER A 201 11.45 9.69 20.02
N LEU A 202 12.42 10.61 20.03
CA LEU A 202 13.74 10.40 20.63
C LEU A 202 13.69 10.52 22.16
N ALA A 203 13.00 11.51 22.71
CA ALA A 203 12.83 11.69 24.15
C ALA A 203 12.19 10.46 24.84
N ALA A 204 11.28 9.76 24.16
CA ALA A 204 10.71 8.51 24.64
C ALA A 204 11.72 7.34 24.73
N ARG A 205 12.79 7.37 23.93
CA ARG A 205 13.86 6.35 23.90
C ARG A 205 14.98 6.71 24.88
N ASP A 206 15.40 7.96 24.90
CA ASP A 206 16.35 8.54 25.84
C ASP A 206 15.66 9.27 27.00
N LEU A 207 14.96 8.51 27.87
CA LEU A 207 14.25 9.04 29.05
C LEU A 207 15.11 9.88 30.02
N THR A 208 16.43 9.91 29.84
CA THR A 208 17.42 10.56 30.71
C THR A 208 18.09 11.79 30.06
N ALA A 209 17.80 12.06 28.78
CA ALA A 209 18.54 13.03 27.97
C ALA A 209 20.06 12.77 27.92
N GLN A 210 20.50 11.51 28.01
CA GLN A 210 21.91 11.11 28.01
C GLN A 210 22.64 11.56 26.74
N VAL A 211 22.02 11.34 25.57
CA VAL A 211 22.60 11.69 24.27
C VAL A 211 22.29 13.15 23.93
N ALA A 212 21.08 13.64 24.26
CA ALA A 212 20.71 15.03 24.05
C ALA A 212 21.60 16.01 24.83
N ARG A 213 21.96 15.72 26.10
CA ARG A 213 22.89 16.53 26.89
C ARG A 213 24.35 16.44 26.43
N ARG A 214 24.73 15.34 25.75
CA ARG A 214 26.06 15.22 25.13
C ARG A 214 26.19 16.09 23.89
N LEU A 215 25.12 16.20 23.08
CA LEU A 215 25.10 17.03 21.87
C LEU A 215 24.86 18.52 22.18
N TRP A 216 23.84 18.84 22.97
CA TRP A 216 23.37 20.22 23.19
C TRP A 216 23.82 20.84 24.52
N GLN A 217 24.79 20.22 25.20
CA GLN A 217 25.25 20.58 26.56
C GLN A 217 24.17 20.33 27.65
N PRO A 218 24.53 20.35 28.96
CA PRO A 218 23.58 20.05 30.05
C PRO A 218 22.41 21.04 30.20
N HIS A 219 22.49 22.22 29.59
CA HIS A 219 21.53 23.32 29.74
C HIS A 219 20.95 23.75 28.38
N HIS A 220 20.26 22.83 27.69
CA HIS A 220 19.64 23.08 26.38
C HIS A 220 18.16 23.51 26.47
N PRO A 221 17.62 24.29 25.52
CA PRO A 221 16.22 24.78 25.56
C PRO A 221 15.17 23.66 25.72
N PHE A 222 15.40 22.51 25.08
CA PHE A 222 14.44 21.40 25.07
C PHE A 222 14.37 20.59 26.37
N LEU A 223 15.12 20.95 27.44
CA LEU A 223 15.27 20.14 28.65
C LEU A 223 13.92 19.84 29.34
N GLU A 224 12.93 20.74 29.19
CA GLU A 224 11.61 20.61 29.81
C GLU A 224 10.74 19.47 29.24
N ILE A 225 11.10 18.92 28.06
CA ILE A 225 10.46 17.72 27.50
C ILE A 225 10.75 16.48 28.36
N TRP A 226 11.83 16.51 29.16
CA TRP A 226 12.23 15.41 30.03
C TRP A 226 11.74 15.57 31.47
N PRO A 227 11.30 14.47 32.12
CA PRO A 227 10.75 14.53 33.47
C PRO A 227 11.84 14.86 34.51
N LYS A 228 11.64 15.96 35.25
CA LYS A 228 12.56 16.42 36.33
C LYS A 228 12.75 15.38 37.45
N LYS A 229 11.81 14.45 37.63
CA LYS A 229 11.93 13.24 38.46
C LYS A 229 11.43 12.03 37.68
N LEU A 230 12.23 10.95 37.61
CA LEU A 230 11.82 9.67 37.01
C LEU A 230 10.96 8.87 38.00
N GLU A 231 9.74 9.35 38.23
CA GLU A 231 8.74 8.72 39.08
C GLU A 231 7.47 8.34 38.29
N LYS A 232 6.84 7.24 38.69
CA LYS A 232 5.55 6.78 38.15
C LYS A 232 4.64 6.49 39.33
N GLN A 233 3.53 7.21 39.43
CA GLN A 233 2.49 6.87 40.40
C GLN A 233 1.87 5.52 40.03
N LEU A 234 1.76 4.64 41.02
CA LEU A 234 1.05 3.38 40.91
C LEU A 234 -0.34 3.59 41.52
N SER A 235 -1.39 3.40 40.72
CA SER A 235 -2.79 3.40 41.18
C SER A 235 -3.19 2.08 41.88
N ILE A 236 -2.23 1.18 42.05
CA ILE A 236 -2.35 -0.10 42.77
C ILE A 236 -1.42 -0.07 43.97
N ALA A 237 -1.84 -0.69 45.07
CA ALA A 237 -0.96 -0.90 46.22
C ALA A 237 0.26 -1.74 45.79
N VAL A 238 1.44 -1.39 46.29
CA VAL A 238 2.63 -2.21 46.08
C VAL A 238 2.40 -3.56 46.79
N PRO A 239 2.55 -4.72 46.10
CA PRO A 239 2.25 -6.02 46.69
C PRO A 239 2.97 -6.27 48.01
N ALA A 240 2.37 -7.02 48.92
CA ALA A 240 2.91 -7.22 50.26
C ALA A 240 4.33 -7.81 50.26
N SER A 241 4.70 -8.63 49.26
CA SER A 241 6.04 -9.18 49.02
C SER A 241 7.00 -8.26 48.23
N VAL A 242 6.64 -6.99 48.03
CA VAL A 242 7.47 -5.96 47.37
C VAL A 242 7.52 -4.66 48.18
N ALA A 243 6.39 -4.25 48.77
CA ALA A 243 6.38 -3.44 49.99
C ALA A 243 7.14 -4.16 51.10
N ALA A 244 7.20 -5.49 50.98
CA ALA A 244 8.25 -6.29 51.53
C ALA A 244 9.21 -6.94 50.49
N LEU A 245 10.13 -6.16 49.85
CA LEU A 245 11.50 -6.66 49.45
C LEU A 245 12.80 -5.79 49.67
N LEU A 246 12.80 -4.51 50.13
CA LEU A 246 13.96 -3.65 50.49
C LEU A 246 14.37 -2.99 51.96
N GLY A 247 13.86 -2.62 53.22
CA GLY A 247 12.71 -2.35 54.28
C GLY A 247 11.52 -1.25 54.25
N TRP A 248 10.20 -1.62 54.21
CA TRP A 248 8.95 -0.77 54.06
C TRP A 248 7.76 -1.24 54.95
N ASN A 249 7.44 -2.55 54.98
CA ASN A 249 6.35 -3.13 55.80
C ASN A 249 6.72 -3.21 57.29
N GLN A 250 6.90 -2.06 57.94
CA GLN A 250 7.22 -1.95 59.36
C GLN A 250 6.18 -1.08 60.06
N LEU A 251 5.55 -1.61 61.11
CA LEU A 251 4.56 -0.88 61.90
C LEU A 251 5.23 0.25 62.71
N PRO A 252 4.60 1.44 62.83
CA PRO A 252 5.10 2.48 63.72
C PRO A 252 5.05 2.00 65.18
N HIS A 253 6.12 2.26 65.93
CA HIS A 253 6.36 1.63 67.24
C HIS A 253 5.62 2.33 68.41
N GLN A 254 4.32 2.56 68.27
CA GLN A 254 3.37 2.81 69.38
C GLN A 254 1.93 2.85 68.87
N VAL A 255 0.99 2.38 69.70
CA VAL A 255 -0.46 2.48 69.48
C VAL A 255 -1.09 2.98 70.77
N SER A 256 -1.83 4.09 70.68
CA SER A 256 -2.66 4.61 71.77
C SER A 256 -4.04 5.02 71.25
N GLU A 257 -5.01 4.20 71.62
CA GLU A 257 -6.42 4.52 71.89
C GLU A 257 -7.34 5.01 70.76
N LEU A 258 -8.62 4.63 70.88
CA LEU A 258 -9.68 4.79 69.88
C LEU A 258 -10.50 6.05 70.15
N THR A 259 -11.16 6.60 69.12
CA THR A 259 -12.65 6.68 69.15
C THR A 259 -13.31 6.91 67.78
N THR A 260 -14.17 5.94 67.42
CA THR A 260 -15.48 6.06 66.74
C THR A 260 -15.77 7.09 65.63
N LEU A 261 -16.01 6.54 64.43
CA LEU A 261 -17.26 6.65 63.63
C LEU A 261 -17.88 8.02 63.29
N GLY A 262 -18.12 8.24 61.99
CA GLY A 262 -18.93 9.34 61.45
C GLY A 262 -19.45 9.04 60.04
N ILE A 263 -20.50 8.21 59.94
CA ILE A 263 -21.30 8.04 58.71
C ILE A 263 -22.18 9.28 58.56
N ASP A 264 -22.24 9.92 57.38
CA ASP A 264 -23.56 10.18 56.77
C ASP A 264 -23.55 10.55 55.28
N ASN A 265 -24.73 10.38 54.66
CA ASN A 265 -25.08 10.98 53.38
C ASN A 265 -25.96 12.22 53.64
N ARG A 266 -25.84 13.28 52.83
CA ARG A 266 -26.95 13.86 52.03
C ARG A 266 -26.58 15.13 51.24
N LEU A 267 -27.52 15.49 50.36
CA LEU A 267 -27.54 16.68 49.52
C LEU A 267 -27.91 17.95 50.33
N ASN A 268 -27.48 19.10 49.81
CA ASN A 268 -28.02 20.46 49.93
C ASN A 268 -28.75 20.87 51.24
N SER A 269 -28.20 21.86 51.95
CA SER A 269 -28.85 23.17 52.15
C SER A 269 -27.85 24.22 52.62
N ASP A 270 -28.25 25.49 52.56
CA ASP A 270 -27.35 26.65 52.64
C ASP A 270 -26.81 27.02 54.04
N ALA A 271 -25.80 27.89 53.99
CA ALA A 271 -25.03 28.50 55.05
C ALA A 271 -25.77 28.95 56.33
N SER A 272 -25.01 29.04 57.43
CA SER A 272 -25.31 29.93 58.55
C SER A 272 -24.04 30.54 59.13
N GLN A 273 -24.16 31.79 59.57
CA GLN A 273 -23.09 32.71 59.97
C GLN A 273 -22.42 32.32 61.30
N GLU A 274 -21.24 32.89 61.56
CA GLU A 274 -20.80 33.18 62.92
C GLU A 274 -20.39 34.66 63.06
N LYS A 275 -21.22 35.47 63.75
CA LYS A 275 -20.85 36.27 64.94
C LYS A 275 -21.80 37.45 65.26
N SER A 276 -21.85 37.73 66.57
CA SER A 276 -22.07 39.02 67.24
C SER A 276 -23.44 39.75 67.20
N LEU A 277 -24.08 39.71 68.38
CA LEU A 277 -24.60 40.85 69.16
C LEU A 277 -25.94 41.53 68.79
N VAL A 278 -26.91 41.32 69.69
CA VAL A 278 -27.74 42.33 70.41
C VAL A 278 -28.47 43.42 69.60
N GLY A 279 -29.80 43.48 69.76
CA GLY A 279 -30.48 44.77 70.00
C GLY A 279 -31.65 45.15 69.09
N GLU A 280 -32.86 44.84 69.56
CA GLU A 280 -34.11 45.62 69.40
C GLU A 280 -34.58 46.19 68.02
N LYS A 281 -35.74 45.65 67.59
CA LYS A 281 -36.98 46.36 67.20
C LYS A 281 -37.07 47.17 65.86
N SER A 282 -38.04 46.67 65.08
CA SER A 282 -39.13 47.40 64.40
C SER A 282 -38.95 48.08 63.03
N ASN A 283 -39.74 47.53 62.09
CA ASN A 283 -40.58 48.19 61.07
C ASN A 283 -40.03 48.79 59.76
N GLU A 284 -40.61 48.22 58.68
CA GLU A 284 -41.16 48.85 57.47
C GLU A 284 -40.27 49.38 56.31
N ARG A 285 -40.45 48.69 55.17
CA ARG A 285 -40.79 49.23 53.83
C ARG A 285 -39.78 50.10 53.03
N SER A 286 -39.43 49.55 51.86
CA SER A 286 -39.80 50.09 50.52
C SER A 286 -38.77 50.90 49.67
N PHE A 287 -38.27 50.22 48.63
CA PHE A 287 -38.05 50.70 47.23
C PHE A 287 -36.92 51.71 46.84
N ARG A 288 -35.89 51.14 46.18
CA ARG A 288 -35.53 51.33 44.73
C ARG A 288 -34.64 52.51 44.26
N ALA A 289 -33.36 52.20 43.96
CA ALA A 289 -32.55 52.72 42.83
C ALA A 289 -31.21 51.92 42.65
N LYS A 290 -30.38 52.07 41.60
CA LYS A 290 -30.59 51.87 40.14
C LYS A 290 -29.23 51.80 39.36
N ASP A 291 -28.98 50.75 38.54
CA ASP A 291 -27.96 50.60 37.44
C ASP A 291 -26.43 50.82 37.74
N ALA A 292 -25.40 50.17 37.15
CA ALA A 292 -25.23 49.02 36.23
C ALA A 292 -23.77 48.39 36.31
N LEU A 293 -23.43 47.43 35.41
CA LEU A 293 -22.31 46.41 35.45
C LEU A 293 -21.12 46.72 34.45
N PRO A 294 -20.14 45.81 34.05
CA PRO A 294 -19.85 44.36 34.31
C PRO A 294 -18.36 43.82 34.50
N SER A 295 -18.21 42.68 35.22
CA SER A 295 -17.24 41.50 35.13
C SER A 295 -15.68 41.71 34.97
N THR A 296 -14.73 40.72 34.85
CA THR A 296 -14.68 39.22 34.65
C THR A 296 -13.36 38.58 35.23
N GLU A 297 -12.96 37.32 34.88
CA GLU A 297 -11.95 36.46 35.62
C GLU A 297 -10.86 35.71 34.79
N GLY A 298 -10.01 34.86 35.43
CA GLY A 298 -9.08 33.87 34.80
C GLY A 298 -8.23 33.00 35.79
N HIS A 299 -7.16 32.31 35.28
CA HIS A 299 -5.93 31.79 35.95
C HIS A 299 -5.80 30.39 36.69
N LEU A 300 -4.64 29.70 36.45
CA LEU A 300 -3.73 28.95 37.41
C LEU A 300 -4.15 27.58 38.07
N SER A 301 -3.30 26.68 38.68
CA SER A 301 -1.82 26.36 38.65
C SER A 301 -1.42 24.98 39.35
N PRO A 302 -0.22 24.64 39.96
CA PRO A 302 0.44 23.31 39.70
C PRO A 302 1.20 22.51 40.86
N GLN A 303 1.74 21.30 40.55
CA GLN A 303 2.91 20.58 41.18
C GLN A 303 2.85 20.10 42.68
N ALA A 304 3.74 19.23 43.26
CA ALA A 304 4.49 18.01 42.80
C ALA A 304 5.30 17.25 43.92
N SER A 305 5.49 15.92 43.80
CA SER A 305 6.62 15.06 44.32
C SER A 305 6.73 14.71 45.85
N SER A 306 7.45 13.69 46.41
CA SER A 306 8.15 12.45 45.90
C SER A 306 8.68 11.49 47.04
N THR A 307 9.00 10.21 46.72
CA THR A 307 9.96 9.22 47.38
C THR A 307 9.69 8.65 48.81
N ARG A 308 10.11 7.44 49.29
CA ARG A 308 10.84 6.21 48.79
C ARG A 308 10.68 4.96 49.73
N ALA A 309 10.92 3.71 49.24
CA ALA A 309 11.61 2.54 49.90
C ALA A 309 11.03 1.83 51.20
N LYS A 310 10.97 0.47 51.47
CA LYS A 310 11.85 -0.71 51.15
C LYS A 310 11.30 -2.33 51.26
N SER A 311 11.27 -3.31 52.29
CA SER A 311 11.51 -4.89 52.53
C SER A 311 10.74 -5.99 53.35
N ASP A 312 10.87 -7.22 52.74
CA ASP A 312 10.99 -8.71 52.96
C ASP A 312 9.92 -9.85 52.76
N ASN A 313 10.33 -10.90 52.00
CA ASN A 313 9.58 -11.89 51.19
C ASN A 313 8.57 -12.86 51.88
N GLY A 314 7.72 -13.49 51.05
CA GLY A 314 7.05 -14.78 51.35
C GLY A 314 6.28 -15.38 50.16
N ASN A 315 6.54 -16.65 49.79
CA ASN A 315 5.87 -17.40 48.71
C ASN A 315 5.03 -18.56 49.27
N THR A 316 3.80 -18.80 48.74
CA THR A 316 3.24 -20.14 48.39
C THR A 316 1.79 -20.07 47.84
N THR A 317 1.59 -19.52 46.64
CA THR A 317 0.31 -19.58 45.88
C THR A 317 0.49 -20.13 44.45
N PHE A 318 1.74 -20.30 44.03
CA PHE A 318 2.16 -20.26 42.63
C PHE A 318 1.66 -21.40 41.73
N SER A 319 1.07 -22.48 42.25
CA SER A 319 0.73 -23.66 41.44
C SER A 319 -0.60 -23.55 40.69
N GLU A 320 -1.55 -22.76 41.18
CA GLU A 320 -2.80 -22.48 40.46
C GLU A 320 -2.65 -21.23 39.61
N GLU A 321 -1.98 -20.20 40.13
CA GLU A 321 -1.53 -19.03 39.37
C GLU A 321 -0.74 -19.46 38.12
N LEU A 322 0.19 -20.43 38.22
CA LEU A 322 0.92 -20.93 37.04
C LEU A 322 0.03 -21.56 35.96
N ARG A 323 -1.18 -22.06 36.28
CA ARG A 323 -2.08 -22.61 35.27
C ARG A 323 -2.88 -21.52 34.56
N GLU A 324 -3.41 -20.54 35.30
CA GLU A 324 -3.97 -19.31 34.68
C GLU A 324 -2.91 -18.53 33.89
N ILE A 325 -1.69 -18.46 34.40
CA ILE A 325 -0.54 -17.85 33.72
C ILE A 325 -0.17 -18.63 32.46
N GLN A 326 -0.21 -19.97 32.46
CA GLN A 326 0.03 -20.75 31.25
C GLN A 326 -1.09 -20.57 30.21
N GLU A 327 -2.36 -20.64 30.62
CA GLU A 327 -3.52 -20.43 29.72
C GLU A 327 -3.53 -18.99 29.16
N THR A 328 -3.19 -17.99 29.97
CA THR A 328 -3.01 -16.61 29.49
C THR A 328 -1.73 -16.43 28.66
N PHE A 329 -0.64 -17.16 28.92
CA PHE A 329 0.55 -17.15 28.04
C PHE A 329 0.29 -17.82 26.69
N ASP A 330 -0.57 -18.83 26.60
CA ASP A 330 -0.98 -19.40 25.31
C ASP A 330 -1.95 -18.45 24.56
N GLN A 331 -2.83 -17.73 25.26
CA GLN A 331 -3.62 -16.64 24.68
C GLN A 331 -2.75 -15.44 24.23
N ILE A 332 -1.73 -15.07 25.01
CA ILE A 332 -0.76 -14.01 24.68
C ILE A 332 0.16 -14.48 23.55
N GLY A 333 0.55 -15.75 23.51
CA GLY A 333 1.34 -16.36 22.44
C GLY A 333 0.56 -16.45 21.11
N ALA A 334 -0.76 -16.66 21.17
CA ALA A 334 -1.65 -16.51 20.03
C ALA A 334 -1.71 -15.05 19.54
N ARG A 335 -1.91 -14.09 20.45
CA ARG A 335 -1.89 -12.63 20.12
C ARG A 335 -0.55 -12.17 19.54
N LEU A 336 0.58 -12.56 20.12
CA LEU A 336 1.91 -12.16 19.66
C LEU A 336 2.24 -12.72 18.27
N LYS A 337 1.75 -13.93 17.93
CA LYS A 337 1.86 -14.46 16.56
C LYS A 337 0.99 -13.71 15.52
N GLN A 338 0.05 -12.88 15.95
CA GLN A 338 -0.74 -12.01 15.08
C GLN A 338 -0.15 -10.58 14.93
N GLN A 339 0.84 -10.18 15.74
CA GLN A 339 1.33 -8.79 15.75
C GLN A 339 2.26 -8.41 14.57
N ASN A 340 2.70 -9.36 13.74
CA ASN A 340 3.38 -9.07 12.46
C ASN A 340 2.44 -8.56 11.33
N THR A 341 1.23 -8.10 11.70
CA THR A 341 0.18 -7.62 10.78
C THR A 341 -0.34 -6.22 11.14
N MET A 342 0.44 -5.43 11.90
CA MET A 342 0.08 -4.03 12.17
C MET A 342 0.38 -3.12 10.96
N HIS A 343 -0.69 -2.53 10.42
CA HIS A 343 -0.65 -1.54 9.34
C HIS A 343 -0.63 -0.11 9.89
N ILE A 344 -0.28 0.88 9.06
CA ILE A 344 0.03 2.26 9.49
C ILE A 344 -1.12 2.96 10.23
N ASP A 345 -2.37 2.62 9.95
CA ASP A 345 -3.55 3.19 10.63
C ASP A 345 -3.84 2.55 12.01
N GLY A 346 -3.06 1.54 12.42
CA GLY A 346 -3.23 0.78 13.66
C GLY A 346 -4.47 -0.12 13.73
N ARG A 347 -5.45 0.08 12.83
CA ARG A 347 -6.72 -0.65 12.77
C ARG A 347 -6.61 -2.00 12.07
N GLN A 348 -7.44 -2.96 12.48
CA GLN A 348 -7.50 -4.30 11.88
C GLN A 348 -8.37 -4.30 10.60
N PRO A 349 -7.91 -4.88 9.48
CA PRO A 349 -8.66 -4.91 8.24
C PRO A 349 -9.75 -5.98 8.23
N VAL A 350 -10.92 -5.60 7.72
CA VAL A 350 -12.10 -6.46 7.52
C VAL A 350 -12.29 -6.71 6.02
N TYR A 351 -12.53 -7.97 5.66
CA TYR A 351 -12.94 -8.39 4.33
C TYR A 351 -14.48 -8.51 4.32
N VAL A 352 -15.15 -7.66 3.55
CA VAL A 352 -16.62 -7.61 3.48
C VAL A 352 -17.08 -8.26 2.18
N ALA A 353 -17.67 -9.45 2.26
CA ALA A 353 -18.47 -9.99 1.16
C ALA A 353 -19.87 -9.37 1.23
N MET A 354 -20.38 -8.84 0.11
CA MET A 354 -21.66 -8.13 0.05
C MET A 354 -22.57 -8.74 -1.03
N SER A 355 -23.84 -9.00 -0.70
CA SER A 355 -24.82 -9.54 -1.65
C SER A 355 -26.26 -9.15 -1.29
N ASN A 356 -27.21 -9.52 -2.14
CA ASN A 356 -28.65 -9.35 -1.95
C ASN A 356 -29.32 -10.74 -1.99
N GLN A 357 -29.69 -11.29 -0.83
CA GLN A 357 -30.23 -12.65 -0.76
C GLN A 357 -31.61 -12.74 -1.44
N SER A 358 -32.48 -11.74 -1.27
CA SER A 358 -33.78 -11.70 -1.95
C SER A 358 -33.67 -11.73 -3.48
N GLN A 359 -32.69 -11.02 -4.08
CA GLN A 359 -32.46 -11.12 -5.53
C GLN A 359 -31.84 -12.47 -5.93
N LEU A 360 -30.89 -13.01 -5.16
CA LEU A 360 -30.34 -14.35 -5.44
C LEU A 360 -31.45 -15.41 -5.45
N ILE A 361 -32.35 -15.42 -4.45
CA ILE A 361 -33.50 -16.34 -4.40
C ILE A 361 -34.42 -16.14 -5.62
N ARG A 362 -34.65 -14.89 -6.02
CA ARG A 362 -35.51 -14.56 -7.17
C ARG A 362 -34.98 -15.09 -8.51
N TYR A 363 -33.66 -15.08 -8.72
CA TYR A 363 -33.05 -15.50 -9.99
C TYR A 363 -32.58 -16.96 -10.00
N LEU A 364 -32.11 -17.49 -8.86
CA LEU A 364 -31.48 -18.82 -8.76
C LEU A 364 -32.30 -19.83 -7.93
N GLY A 365 -33.34 -19.39 -7.21
CA GLY A 365 -34.06 -20.21 -6.24
C GLY A 365 -33.32 -20.35 -4.90
N GLU A 366 -34.00 -20.91 -3.90
CA GLU A 366 -33.51 -20.97 -2.52
C GLU A 366 -32.28 -21.87 -2.34
N ILE A 367 -32.27 -23.05 -2.98
CA ILE A 367 -31.20 -24.06 -2.77
C ILE A 367 -29.86 -23.56 -3.33
N PRO A 368 -29.72 -23.13 -4.61
CA PRO A 368 -28.45 -22.63 -5.11
C PRO A 368 -28.01 -21.35 -4.39
N THR A 369 -28.95 -20.48 -4.00
CA THR A 369 -28.63 -19.29 -3.19
C THR A 369 -27.99 -19.68 -1.86
N LYS A 370 -28.54 -20.68 -1.16
CA LYS A 370 -27.97 -21.18 0.09
C LYS A 370 -26.56 -21.73 -0.13
N ASP A 371 -26.37 -22.58 -1.14
CA ASP A 371 -25.09 -23.23 -1.42
C ASP A 371 -24.00 -22.21 -1.79
N ILE A 372 -24.36 -21.16 -2.54
CA ILE A 372 -23.49 -20.01 -2.87
C ILE A 372 -23.12 -19.21 -1.62
N LEU A 373 -24.08 -18.88 -0.75
CA LEU A 373 -23.80 -18.15 0.48
C LEU A 373 -22.95 -18.97 1.46
N GLU A 374 -23.16 -20.29 1.55
CA GLU A 374 -22.29 -21.19 2.32
C GLU A 374 -20.88 -21.33 1.68
N ALA A 375 -20.75 -21.24 0.35
CA ALA A 375 -19.46 -21.16 -0.32
C ALA A 375 -18.72 -19.84 -0.02
N VAL A 376 -19.42 -18.71 0.02
CA VAL A 376 -18.85 -17.41 0.45
C VAL A 376 -18.41 -17.44 1.90
N LEU A 377 -19.22 -18.02 2.81
CA LEU A 377 -18.83 -18.16 4.22
C LEU A 377 -17.58 -19.04 4.40
N ARG A 378 -17.45 -20.13 3.62
CA ARG A 378 -16.22 -20.95 3.56
C ARG A 378 -15.01 -20.16 3.06
N MET A 379 -15.18 -19.24 2.10
CA MET A 379 -14.11 -18.35 1.63
C MET A 379 -13.69 -17.37 2.73
N LEU A 380 -14.64 -16.75 3.43
CA LEU A 380 -14.39 -15.80 4.52
C LEU A 380 -13.64 -16.44 5.69
N ASP A 381 -14.02 -17.65 6.12
CA ASP A 381 -13.31 -18.38 7.18
C ASP A 381 -11.88 -18.78 6.75
N ALA A 382 -11.70 -19.21 5.49
CA ALA A 382 -10.38 -19.52 4.95
C ALA A 382 -9.46 -18.27 4.90
N ILE A 383 -10.00 -17.09 4.57
CA ILE A 383 -9.27 -15.81 4.62
C ILE A 383 -8.90 -15.46 6.08
N GLN A 384 -9.87 -15.55 7.00
CA GLN A 384 -9.71 -15.20 8.41
C GLN A 384 -8.65 -16.07 9.11
N THR A 385 -8.70 -17.38 8.91
CA THR A 385 -7.73 -18.35 9.45
C THR A 385 -6.33 -18.23 8.83
N THR A 386 -6.21 -17.67 7.62
CA THR A 386 -4.93 -17.62 6.88
C THR A 386 -4.20 -16.27 6.99
N ARG A 387 -4.91 -15.14 7.02
CA ARG A 387 -4.30 -13.79 6.90
C ARG A 387 -4.53 -12.86 8.09
N GLY A 388 -5.31 -13.25 9.11
CA GLY A 388 -5.59 -12.39 10.29
C GLY A 388 -6.59 -11.26 10.04
N TRP A 389 -7.22 -11.26 8.87
CA TRP A 389 -8.35 -10.39 8.53
C TRP A 389 -9.61 -10.90 9.23
N ARG A 390 -10.58 -10.02 9.51
CA ARG A 390 -11.93 -10.43 9.94
C ARG A 390 -12.82 -10.61 8.71
N GLY A 391 -13.56 -11.71 8.62
CA GLY A 391 -14.56 -11.92 7.58
C GLY A 391 -15.94 -11.42 8.00
N ILE A 392 -16.64 -10.70 7.11
CA ILE A 392 -18.06 -10.32 7.28
C ILE A 392 -18.82 -10.62 5.98
N LEU A 393 -19.99 -11.25 6.11
CA LEU A 393 -21.00 -11.31 5.06
C LEU A 393 -22.07 -10.25 5.37
N TYR A 394 -22.26 -9.30 4.46
CA TYR A 394 -23.30 -8.26 4.52
C TYR A 394 -24.38 -8.56 3.47
N LEU A 395 -25.56 -8.94 3.95
CA LEU A 395 -26.74 -9.14 3.10
C LEU A 395 -27.59 -7.88 3.15
N ILE A 396 -27.54 -7.07 2.08
CA ILE A 396 -28.08 -5.70 2.09
C ILE A 396 -29.57 -5.68 2.40
N ASP A 397 -30.31 -6.68 1.91
CA ASP A 397 -31.75 -6.91 2.08
C ASP A 397 -32.15 -7.39 3.48
N LYS A 398 -31.17 -7.72 4.34
CA LYS A 398 -31.36 -8.13 5.74
C LYS A 398 -30.67 -7.24 6.75
N GLY A 399 -29.91 -6.24 6.30
CA GLY A 399 -29.10 -5.38 7.15
C GLY A 399 -27.91 -6.13 7.77
N LEU A 400 -27.36 -5.59 8.85
CA LEU A 400 -26.27 -6.23 9.60
C LEU A 400 -26.30 -5.83 11.08
N ASN A 401 -26.19 -6.80 11.99
CA ASN A 401 -26.09 -6.54 13.43
C ASN A 401 -24.65 -6.73 13.93
N LEU A 402 -24.12 -5.72 14.61
CA LEU A 402 -22.74 -5.67 15.11
C LEU A 402 -22.69 -5.39 16.61
N SER A 403 -22.16 -6.33 17.39
CA SER A 403 -21.97 -6.19 18.84
C SER A 403 -20.65 -5.47 19.16
N ILE A 404 -20.74 -4.21 19.58
CA ILE A 404 -19.62 -3.29 19.82
C ILE A 404 -19.59 -2.90 21.30
N ARG A 405 -18.59 -3.38 22.06
CA ARG A 405 -18.35 -3.02 23.47
C ARG A 405 -19.60 -3.15 24.37
N LYS A 406 -20.33 -4.27 24.23
CA LYS A 406 -21.63 -4.61 24.86
C LYS A 406 -22.89 -3.93 24.27
N ASN A 407 -22.76 -2.95 23.38
CA ASN A 407 -23.90 -2.37 22.68
C ASN A 407 -24.10 -3.03 21.31
N SER A 408 -25.33 -3.38 20.94
CA SER A 408 -25.67 -3.81 19.58
C SER A 408 -25.94 -2.60 18.70
N TYR A 409 -25.37 -2.59 17.49
CA TYR A 409 -25.67 -1.61 16.44
C TYR A 409 -26.22 -2.33 15.20
N SER A 410 -27.35 -1.87 14.66
CA SER A 410 -27.86 -2.29 13.36
C SER A 410 -27.32 -1.40 12.22
N ILE A 411 -27.21 -2.02 11.06
CA ILE A 411 -27.35 -1.37 9.75
C ILE A 411 -28.69 -1.84 9.21
N GLU A 412 -29.56 -0.91 8.83
CA GLU A 412 -30.93 -1.24 8.45
C GLU A 412 -31.01 -1.99 7.11
N PRO A 413 -32.05 -2.84 6.90
CA PRO A 413 -32.28 -3.52 5.63
C PRO A 413 -32.56 -2.54 4.48
N ILE A 414 -31.87 -2.73 3.37
CA ILE A 414 -32.01 -1.96 2.13
C ILE A 414 -33.05 -2.66 1.25
N THR A 415 -34.28 -2.14 1.24
CA THR A 415 -35.45 -2.77 0.59
C THR A 415 -35.50 -2.56 -0.93
N GLN A 416 -34.94 -1.46 -1.43
CA GLN A 416 -34.80 -1.17 -2.86
C GLN A 416 -33.34 -1.36 -3.27
N ASN A 417 -33.08 -2.00 -4.42
CA ASN A 417 -31.72 -2.27 -4.90
C ASN A 417 -31.07 -0.99 -5.51
N ASP A 418 -31.03 0.11 -4.75
CA ASP A 418 -30.39 1.38 -5.13
C ASP A 418 -28.86 1.31 -4.86
N PRO A 419 -28.00 1.48 -5.88
CA PRO A 419 -26.55 1.49 -5.66
C PRO A 419 -26.10 2.57 -4.65
N TRP A 420 -26.78 3.72 -4.60
CA TRP A 420 -26.41 4.77 -3.64
C TRP A 420 -26.81 4.43 -2.20
N ALA A 421 -27.89 3.68 -1.98
CA ALA A 421 -28.25 3.14 -0.66
C ALA A 421 -27.22 2.10 -0.20
N ILE A 422 -26.80 1.22 -1.10
CA ILE A 422 -25.77 0.20 -0.84
C ILE A 422 -24.43 0.87 -0.48
N LYS A 423 -24.03 1.93 -1.20
CA LYS A 423 -22.86 2.76 -0.84
C LYS A 423 -23.00 3.37 0.56
N ARG A 424 -24.17 3.93 0.91
CA ARG A 424 -24.44 4.48 2.26
C ARG A 424 -24.34 3.40 3.35
N GLY A 425 -24.79 2.18 3.07
CA GLY A 425 -24.61 1.01 3.94
C GLY A 425 -23.13 0.68 4.21
N LEU A 426 -22.27 0.72 3.19
CA LEU A 426 -20.82 0.52 3.35
C LEU A 426 -20.13 1.67 4.12
N GLN A 427 -20.55 2.92 3.90
CA GLN A 427 -20.08 4.08 4.69
C GLN A 427 -20.45 3.95 6.17
N GLN A 428 -21.69 3.51 6.46
CA GLN A 428 -22.14 3.22 7.83
C GLN A 428 -21.37 2.04 8.44
N LEU A 429 -21.09 0.99 7.66
CA LEU A 429 -20.30 -0.16 8.10
C LEU A 429 -18.88 0.26 8.54
N ASP A 430 -18.10 0.95 7.70
CA ASP A 430 -16.76 1.41 8.08
C ASP A 430 -16.79 2.33 9.32
N SER A 431 -17.82 3.16 9.44
CA SER A 431 -18.06 4.03 10.61
C SER A 431 -18.41 3.27 11.89
N LEU A 432 -18.99 2.06 11.79
CA LEU A 432 -19.21 1.16 12.92
C LEU A 432 -17.95 0.37 13.26
N LEU A 433 -17.26 -0.18 12.26
CA LEU A 433 -15.98 -0.90 12.43
C LEU A 433 -14.92 -0.03 13.12
N ALA A 434 -14.85 1.26 12.77
CA ALA A 434 -13.97 2.23 13.41
C ALA A 434 -14.11 2.28 14.95
N LYS A 435 -15.31 2.05 15.50
CA LYS A 435 -15.57 2.03 16.97
C LYS A 435 -14.92 0.84 17.68
N GLN A 436 -14.64 -0.24 16.95
CA GLN A 436 -13.88 -1.41 17.44
C GLN A 436 -12.37 -1.29 17.24
N GLY A 437 -11.89 -0.30 16.48
CA GLY A 437 -10.51 -0.28 15.98
C GLY A 437 -10.33 -1.11 14.71
N GLU A 438 -11.40 -1.32 13.95
CA GLU A 438 -11.41 -2.02 12.66
C GLU A 438 -11.67 -1.04 11.50
N MET A 439 -11.51 -1.52 10.26
CA MET A 439 -11.81 -0.78 9.04
C MET A 439 -12.19 -1.72 7.89
N ILE A 440 -12.95 -1.24 6.89
CA ILE A 440 -13.08 -1.96 5.63
C ILE A 440 -11.70 -1.98 4.95
N GLY A 441 -11.13 -3.18 4.81
CA GLY A 441 -9.85 -3.40 4.13
C GLY A 441 -10.01 -3.87 2.68
N ALA A 442 -11.14 -4.53 2.35
CA ALA A 442 -11.52 -4.91 1.00
C ALA A 442 -13.02 -5.26 0.94
N VAL A 443 -13.65 -5.06 -0.22
CA VAL A 443 -15.03 -5.46 -0.51
C VAL A 443 -15.08 -6.47 -1.66
N LEU A 444 -15.84 -7.54 -1.49
CA LEU A 444 -16.19 -8.49 -2.55
C LEU A 444 -17.70 -8.42 -2.82
N ILE A 445 -18.10 -7.92 -3.99
CA ILE A 445 -19.48 -7.92 -4.45
C ILE A 445 -19.82 -9.31 -4.99
N VAL A 446 -20.67 -10.04 -4.29
CA VAL A 446 -21.09 -11.39 -4.67
C VAL A 446 -22.35 -11.28 -5.55
N GLY A 447 -22.12 -11.08 -6.85
CA GLY A 447 -23.13 -11.21 -7.90
C GLY A 447 -22.93 -10.26 -9.09
N PRO A 448 -23.64 -10.52 -10.21
CA PRO A 448 -23.73 -9.62 -11.36
C PRO A 448 -24.67 -8.42 -11.09
N HIS A 449 -24.93 -7.61 -12.12
CA HIS A 449 -25.64 -6.32 -12.04
C HIS A 449 -27.06 -6.44 -11.47
N GLU A 450 -27.72 -7.56 -11.72
CA GLU A 450 -29.11 -7.84 -11.33
C GLU A 450 -29.22 -8.11 -9.82
N ILE A 451 -28.15 -8.60 -9.20
CA ILE A 451 -28.07 -8.91 -7.77
C ILE A 451 -27.58 -7.69 -6.99
N ILE A 452 -26.45 -7.11 -7.40
CA ILE A 452 -25.93 -5.84 -6.88
C ILE A 452 -25.63 -4.95 -8.09
N PRO A 453 -26.36 -3.83 -8.30
CA PRO A 453 -26.15 -2.99 -9.48
C PRO A 453 -24.74 -2.40 -9.52
N PHE A 454 -24.21 -2.20 -10.72
CA PHE A 454 -23.14 -1.22 -10.93
C PHE A 454 -23.69 0.19 -10.68
N HIS A 455 -22.86 1.10 -10.19
CA HIS A 455 -23.19 2.52 -10.31
C HIS A 455 -23.15 2.91 -11.78
N ARG A 456 -24.26 3.49 -12.26
CA ARG A 456 -24.35 4.17 -13.55
C ARG A 456 -23.77 5.56 -13.39
N LEU A 457 -22.57 5.77 -13.93
CA LEU A 457 -21.84 7.04 -13.87
C LEU A 457 -21.93 7.76 -15.22
N PRO A 458 -21.99 9.11 -15.23
CA PRO A 458 -22.01 9.86 -16.49
C PRO A 458 -20.70 9.68 -17.26
N ASN A 459 -20.79 9.51 -18.58
CA ASN A 459 -19.64 9.45 -19.47
C ASN A 459 -19.01 10.87 -19.60
N PRO A 460 -17.74 11.09 -19.22
CA PRO A 460 -17.09 12.39 -19.33
C PRO A 460 -16.60 12.72 -20.75
N LEU A 461 -16.69 11.75 -21.69
CA LEU A 461 -16.39 11.92 -23.10
C LEU A 461 -17.67 12.06 -23.94
N GLU A 462 -17.52 12.69 -25.10
CA GLU A 462 -18.41 12.47 -26.24
C GLU A 462 -17.87 11.28 -27.06
N ASP A 463 -18.52 10.11 -26.90
CA ASP A 463 -18.33 8.90 -27.70
C ASP A 463 -19.61 8.03 -27.64
N GLY A 464 -19.55 6.76 -28.04
CA GLY A 464 -20.72 5.88 -28.14
C GLY A 464 -21.37 5.43 -26.82
N ASP A 465 -20.74 5.66 -25.65
CA ASP A 465 -21.29 5.22 -24.37
C ASP A 465 -22.22 6.28 -23.75
N ALA A 466 -23.47 5.92 -23.44
CA ALA A 466 -24.38 6.81 -22.72
C ALA A 466 -24.00 6.99 -21.23
N GLU A 467 -23.53 5.91 -20.60
CA GLU A 467 -23.16 5.84 -19.20
C GLU A 467 -22.08 4.77 -18.97
N VAL A 468 -21.30 4.91 -17.89
CA VAL A 468 -20.22 3.98 -17.53
C VAL A 468 -20.62 3.20 -16.28
N PHE A 469 -20.67 1.87 -16.37
CA PHE A 469 -20.92 0.99 -15.23
C PHE A 469 -19.65 0.88 -14.37
N SER A 470 -19.75 1.18 -13.07
CA SER A 470 -18.59 1.16 -12.18
C SER A 470 -18.91 0.64 -10.78
N ASP A 471 -17.93 -0.05 -10.18
CA ASP A 471 -17.93 -0.40 -8.75
C ASP A 471 -17.11 0.58 -7.88
N ASN A 472 -16.42 1.56 -8.48
CA ASN A 472 -15.61 2.53 -7.72
C ASN A 472 -16.36 3.23 -6.57
N PRO A 473 -17.65 3.61 -6.68
CA PRO A 473 -18.32 4.29 -5.58
C PRO A 473 -18.54 3.40 -4.35
N TYR A 474 -18.60 2.06 -4.51
CA TYR A 474 -18.56 1.11 -3.38
C TYR A 474 -17.18 1.02 -2.72
N GLY A 475 -16.15 1.52 -3.39
CA GLY A 475 -14.78 1.64 -2.91
C GLY A 475 -14.45 2.96 -2.20
N SER A 476 -15.35 3.94 -2.17
CA SER A 476 -15.03 5.35 -1.84
C SER A 476 -15.90 5.91 -0.71
N ARG A 477 -15.28 6.52 0.30
CA ARG A 477 -15.99 7.11 1.46
C ARG A 477 -16.74 8.39 1.15
N ASP A 478 -16.26 9.23 0.24
CA ASP A 478 -16.82 10.53 -0.10
C ASP A 478 -17.50 10.51 -1.49
N GLU A 479 -17.73 11.67 -2.11
CA GLU A 479 -18.29 11.74 -3.47
C GLU A 479 -17.25 11.47 -4.58
N ASN A 480 -15.95 11.40 -4.27
CA ASN A 480 -14.87 11.27 -5.24
C ASN A 480 -14.63 9.81 -5.63
N TYR A 481 -15.48 9.29 -6.52
CA TYR A 481 -15.37 7.94 -7.07
C TYR A 481 -14.25 7.77 -8.12
N LEU A 482 -13.33 8.71 -8.33
CA LEU A 482 -12.20 8.52 -9.25
C LEU A 482 -11.11 7.61 -8.66
N VAL A 483 -10.95 7.61 -7.33
CA VAL A 483 -9.95 6.78 -6.63
C VAL A 483 -10.55 6.21 -5.35
N MET A 484 -10.45 4.89 -5.16
CA MET A 484 -11.05 4.18 -4.04
C MET A 484 -10.19 4.26 -2.75
N ASP A 485 -10.85 4.34 -1.59
CA ASP A 485 -10.26 4.18 -0.24
C ASP A 485 -9.77 2.74 -0.02
N TRP A 486 -10.57 1.75 -0.42
CA TRP A 486 -10.31 0.32 -0.27
C TRP A 486 -10.49 -0.44 -1.59
N PRO A 487 -9.77 -1.55 -1.79
CA PRO A 487 -10.00 -2.48 -2.90
C PRO A 487 -11.45 -2.98 -2.99
N VAL A 488 -11.98 -3.05 -4.21
CA VAL A 488 -13.24 -3.70 -4.55
C VAL A 488 -12.97 -4.77 -5.61
N GLY A 489 -13.61 -5.92 -5.48
CA GLY A 489 -13.75 -6.93 -6.53
C GLY A 489 -15.20 -7.42 -6.62
N ARG A 490 -15.59 -8.03 -7.75
CA ARG A 490 -16.95 -8.54 -7.98
C ARG A 490 -16.93 -9.98 -8.52
N LEU A 491 -17.96 -10.78 -8.22
CA LEU A 491 -18.22 -12.08 -8.84
C LEU A 491 -19.39 -11.96 -9.84
N PRO A 492 -19.15 -11.56 -11.11
CA PRO A 492 -20.21 -11.36 -12.11
C PRO A 492 -20.66 -12.68 -12.77
N CYS A 493 -20.79 -13.75 -11.98
CA CYS A 493 -21.14 -15.07 -12.51
C CYS A 493 -22.54 -15.07 -13.13
N SER A 494 -22.70 -15.79 -14.24
CA SER A 494 -23.98 -15.84 -14.98
C SER A 494 -25.10 -16.43 -14.12
N LEU A 495 -26.31 -15.91 -14.30
CA LEU A 495 -27.52 -16.38 -13.61
C LEU A 495 -28.07 -17.69 -14.20
N HIS A 496 -27.61 -18.08 -15.40
CA HIS A 496 -28.03 -19.31 -16.07
C HIS A 496 -27.24 -20.56 -15.61
N HIS A 497 -26.09 -20.36 -14.95
CA HIS A 497 -25.13 -21.42 -14.59
C HIS A 497 -24.69 -21.32 -13.11
N PRO A 498 -25.56 -21.64 -12.14
CA PRO A 498 -25.23 -21.58 -10.70
C PRO A 498 -24.04 -22.48 -10.32
N GLU A 499 -23.77 -23.55 -11.08
CA GLU A 499 -22.61 -24.44 -10.90
C GLU A 499 -21.25 -23.72 -11.09
N ASP A 500 -21.21 -22.66 -11.91
CA ASP A 500 -20.00 -21.87 -12.12
C ASP A 500 -19.65 -20.99 -10.91
N TRP A 501 -20.65 -20.58 -10.12
CA TRP A 501 -20.44 -19.82 -8.89
C TRP A 501 -19.70 -20.66 -7.85
N LEU A 502 -20.14 -21.91 -7.65
CA LEU A 502 -19.52 -22.84 -6.70
C LEU A 502 -18.10 -23.19 -7.15
N THR A 503 -17.92 -23.44 -8.45
CA THR A 503 -16.61 -23.72 -9.06
C THR A 503 -15.65 -22.53 -8.89
N LEU A 504 -16.10 -21.29 -9.14
CA LEU A 504 -15.28 -20.09 -8.93
C LEU A 504 -14.96 -19.89 -7.44
N LEU A 505 -15.94 -20.01 -6.55
CA LEU A 505 -15.72 -19.83 -5.10
C LEU A 505 -14.76 -20.88 -4.52
N GLU A 506 -14.78 -22.12 -5.01
CA GLU A 506 -13.79 -23.14 -4.62
C GLU A 506 -12.38 -22.81 -5.17
N ASN A 507 -12.27 -22.34 -6.41
CA ASN A 507 -11.00 -21.87 -7.00
C ASN A 507 -10.42 -20.67 -6.24
N LEU A 508 -11.25 -19.72 -5.80
CA LEU A 508 -10.85 -18.58 -4.97
C LEU A 508 -10.50 -18.97 -3.53
N THR A 509 -11.17 -19.97 -2.96
CA THR A 509 -10.94 -20.45 -1.57
C THR A 509 -9.69 -21.34 -1.46
N THR A 510 -9.37 -22.10 -2.51
CA THR A 510 -8.27 -23.08 -2.52
C THR A 510 -6.88 -22.53 -2.15
N PRO A 511 -6.42 -21.35 -2.64
CA PRO A 511 -5.16 -20.74 -2.22
C PRO A 511 -5.04 -20.51 -0.71
N TYR A 512 -6.15 -20.15 -0.05
CA TYR A 512 -6.17 -19.95 1.40
C TYR A 512 -6.04 -21.29 2.14
N GLN A 513 -6.82 -22.31 1.76
CA GLN A 513 -6.76 -23.64 2.38
C GLN A 513 -5.41 -24.36 2.20
N ARG A 514 -4.69 -24.15 1.09
CA ARG A 514 -3.36 -24.75 0.88
C ARG A 514 -2.34 -24.25 1.91
N ASN A 515 -2.46 -22.99 2.33
CA ASN A 515 -1.59 -22.40 3.35
C ASN A 515 -1.84 -22.97 4.76
N THR A 516 -3.07 -23.35 5.12
CA THR A 516 -3.37 -23.97 6.42
C THR A 516 -2.91 -25.44 6.47
N LYS A 517 -3.13 -26.21 5.39
CA LYS A 517 -2.75 -27.63 5.29
C LYS A 517 -1.23 -27.88 5.23
N SER A 518 -0.42 -26.89 4.86
CA SER A 518 1.05 -27.02 4.80
C SER A 518 1.72 -27.26 6.16
N LYS A 519 1.01 -27.04 7.29
CA LYS A 519 1.48 -27.31 8.67
C LYS A 519 1.45 -28.81 9.04
N ALA A 520 1.65 -29.71 8.08
CA ALA A 520 1.80 -31.13 8.32
C ALA A 520 3.07 -31.39 9.15
N LYS A 521 2.90 -31.90 10.39
CA LYS A 521 4.02 -32.19 11.30
C LYS A 521 4.95 -33.25 10.67
N PRO A 522 6.24 -32.97 10.43
CA PRO A 522 7.15 -33.98 9.87
C PRO A 522 7.33 -35.15 10.84
N LYS A 523 7.02 -36.36 10.36
CA LYS A 523 7.35 -37.63 11.02
C LYS A 523 8.77 -38.07 10.61
N GLY A 524 9.50 -38.71 11.52
CA GLY A 524 10.84 -39.24 11.25
C GLY A 524 11.99 -38.26 11.52
N TYR A 525 13.21 -38.70 11.18
CA TYR A 525 14.50 -38.13 11.63
C TYR A 525 14.83 -36.70 11.14
N ALA A 526 14.03 -36.11 10.24
CA ALA A 526 14.30 -34.81 9.61
C ALA A 526 14.21 -33.57 10.55
N LYS A 527 14.06 -33.77 11.87
CA LYS A 527 13.94 -32.67 12.85
C LYS A 527 15.26 -31.95 13.17
N SER A 528 16.41 -32.57 12.94
CA SER A 528 17.72 -32.05 13.41
C SER A 528 18.28 -30.90 12.53
N LEU A 529 18.05 -30.94 11.22
CA LEU A 529 18.69 -30.02 10.25
C LEU A 529 17.79 -28.88 9.74
N ALA A 530 16.48 -28.94 10.05
CA ALA A 530 15.50 -27.93 9.63
C ALA A 530 15.87 -26.46 9.97
N PRO A 531 16.35 -26.10 11.18
CA PRO A 531 16.65 -24.70 11.50
C PRO A 531 17.88 -24.14 10.77
N LEU A 532 18.86 -25.00 10.45
CA LEU A 532 20.00 -24.62 9.61
C LEU A 532 19.56 -24.36 8.17
N TRP A 533 18.69 -25.22 7.62
CA TRP A 533 18.18 -25.08 6.26
C TRP A 533 17.32 -23.82 6.09
N SER A 534 16.46 -23.49 7.06
CA SER A 534 15.68 -22.25 7.03
C SER A 534 16.54 -20.99 7.18
N TRP A 535 17.61 -21.04 7.97
CA TRP A 535 18.56 -19.92 8.12
C TRP A 535 19.40 -19.68 6.86
N VAL A 536 19.84 -20.75 6.18
CA VAL A 536 20.49 -20.65 4.86
C VAL A 536 19.53 -20.10 3.81
N GLN A 537 18.26 -20.54 3.80
CA GLN A 537 17.24 -19.96 2.92
C GLN A 537 16.96 -18.48 3.23
N TYR A 538 16.96 -18.08 4.49
CA TYR A 538 16.82 -16.68 4.89
C TYR A 538 17.99 -15.82 4.39
N LEU A 539 19.24 -16.25 4.60
CA LEU A 539 20.42 -15.56 4.08
C LEU A 539 20.40 -15.46 2.55
N LEU A 540 20.06 -16.54 1.84
CA LEU A 540 19.90 -16.51 0.38
C LEU A 540 18.79 -15.54 -0.07
N SER A 541 17.68 -15.45 0.68
CA SER A 541 16.58 -14.53 0.35
C SER A 541 16.91 -13.05 0.52
N LEU A 542 17.94 -12.70 1.30
CA LEU A 542 18.44 -11.32 1.42
C LEU A 542 19.23 -10.86 0.18
N PHE A 543 19.70 -11.80 -0.65
CA PHE A 543 20.41 -11.51 -1.91
C PHE A 543 19.56 -11.82 -3.16
N GLN A 544 18.29 -12.20 -2.99
CA GLN A 544 17.35 -12.39 -4.10
C GLN A 544 16.58 -11.08 -4.37
N PRO A 545 16.37 -10.69 -5.64
CA PRO A 545 15.56 -9.53 -5.97
C PRO A 545 14.12 -9.76 -5.47
N THR A 546 13.53 -8.77 -4.78
CA THR A 546 12.18 -8.91 -4.18
C THR A 546 11.06 -8.71 -5.21
N THR A 547 11.21 -9.34 -6.38
CA THR A 547 10.28 -9.29 -7.51
C THR A 547 9.67 -10.66 -7.73
N CYS A 548 8.34 -10.74 -7.84
CA CYS A 548 7.69 -11.98 -8.25
C CYS A 548 8.14 -12.35 -9.68
N ASN A 549 8.62 -13.59 -9.86
CA ASN A 549 8.79 -14.17 -11.19
C ASN A 549 7.43 -14.65 -11.68
N PHE A 550 7.02 -14.20 -12.86
CA PHE A 550 5.77 -14.62 -13.50
C PHE A 550 6.06 -15.60 -14.63
N SER A 551 5.22 -16.63 -14.80
CA SER A 551 4.90 -17.10 -16.15
C SER A 551 3.88 -16.13 -16.74
N SER A 552 4.19 -15.55 -17.89
CA SER A 552 3.46 -14.43 -18.48
C SER A 552 3.02 -14.75 -19.90
N PHE A 553 1.74 -14.55 -20.21
CA PHE A 553 1.21 -14.59 -21.57
C PHE A 553 0.71 -13.19 -21.96
N GLY A 554 1.00 -12.78 -23.19
CA GLY A 554 0.62 -11.47 -23.70
C GLY A 554 0.11 -11.56 -25.14
N TYR A 555 -0.98 -10.86 -25.45
CA TYR A 555 -1.55 -10.81 -26.80
C TYR A 555 -1.96 -9.37 -27.14
N THR A 556 -1.46 -8.83 -28.27
CA THR A 556 -1.73 -7.47 -28.72
C THR A 556 -2.19 -7.43 -30.18
N ALA A 557 -2.93 -6.40 -30.56
CA ALA A 557 -3.04 -5.97 -31.96
C ALA A 557 -1.66 -5.50 -32.46
N ALA A 558 -1.40 -5.62 -33.77
CA ALA A 558 -0.15 -5.12 -34.35
C ALA A 558 -0.08 -3.58 -34.32
N ALA A 559 -1.20 -2.88 -34.56
CA ALA A 559 -1.32 -1.42 -34.60
C ALA A 559 -0.75 -0.64 -33.39
N TRP A 560 -0.72 -1.26 -32.21
CA TRP A 560 -0.22 -0.64 -30.97
C TRP A 560 0.72 -1.54 -30.17
N ARG A 561 1.34 -2.53 -30.84
CA ARG A 561 2.32 -3.45 -30.25
C ARG A 561 3.41 -2.75 -29.45
N PHE A 562 3.82 -1.53 -29.82
CA PHE A 562 4.82 -0.75 -29.09
C PHE A 562 4.36 -0.25 -27.71
N ALA A 563 3.09 0.14 -27.55
CA ALA A 563 2.51 0.48 -26.26
C ALA A 563 2.43 -0.79 -25.38
N SER A 564 1.83 -1.85 -25.93
CA SER A 564 1.73 -3.18 -25.31
C SER A 564 3.08 -3.75 -24.87
N PHE A 565 4.15 -3.56 -25.65
CA PHE A 565 5.51 -3.98 -25.30
C PHE A 565 6.06 -3.23 -24.08
N ALA A 566 5.78 -1.92 -23.95
CA ALA A 566 6.21 -1.14 -22.80
C ALA A 566 5.46 -1.55 -21.51
N VAL A 567 4.17 -1.91 -21.63
CA VAL A 567 3.36 -2.48 -20.54
C VAL A 567 3.85 -3.89 -20.17
N PHE A 568 3.93 -4.81 -21.14
CA PHE A 568 4.22 -6.23 -20.89
C PHE A 568 5.62 -6.48 -20.33
N ARG A 569 6.58 -5.56 -20.55
CA ARG A 569 7.90 -5.57 -19.89
C ARG A 569 7.81 -5.50 -18.34
N GLN A 570 6.63 -5.26 -17.77
CA GLN A 570 6.39 -5.41 -16.33
C GLN A 570 6.19 -6.85 -15.85
N ILE A 571 5.86 -7.80 -16.73
CA ILE A 571 5.64 -9.22 -16.38
C ILE A 571 6.42 -10.23 -17.22
N GLY A 572 6.81 -9.90 -18.46
CA GLY A 572 7.42 -10.85 -19.40
C GLY A 572 8.38 -10.22 -20.42
N ASN A 573 8.82 -11.04 -21.38
CA ASN A 573 9.57 -10.58 -22.55
C ASN A 573 8.59 -10.09 -23.64
N PRO A 574 8.61 -8.82 -24.06
CA PRO A 574 7.75 -8.32 -25.14
C PRO A 574 7.85 -9.09 -26.46
N GLN A 575 9.02 -9.65 -26.78
CA GLN A 575 9.21 -10.48 -27.98
C GLN A 575 8.50 -11.83 -27.94
N ALA A 576 7.97 -12.23 -26.78
CA ALA A 576 7.18 -13.46 -26.60
C ALA A 576 5.65 -13.19 -26.58
N MET A 577 5.20 -11.96 -26.81
CA MET A 577 3.78 -11.68 -27.02
C MET A 577 3.31 -12.22 -28.37
N LEU A 578 2.08 -12.73 -28.41
CA LEU A 578 1.37 -12.94 -29.67
C LEU A 578 0.93 -11.58 -30.24
N ILE A 579 0.89 -11.49 -31.57
CA ILE A 579 0.48 -10.30 -32.32
C ILE A 579 -0.60 -10.72 -33.33
N SER A 580 -1.69 -9.95 -33.41
CA SER A 580 -2.79 -10.19 -34.36
C SER A 580 -3.02 -8.98 -35.28
N PRO A 581 -3.03 -9.17 -36.63
CA PRO A 581 -2.73 -10.40 -37.37
C PRO A 581 -1.27 -10.86 -37.20
N GLN A 582 -1.01 -12.15 -37.46
CA GLN A 582 0.36 -12.67 -37.49
C GLN A 582 1.13 -12.11 -38.69
N LEU A 583 2.31 -11.56 -38.45
CA LEU A 583 3.12 -10.88 -39.46
C LEU A 583 3.96 -11.88 -40.27
N VAL A 584 3.33 -12.53 -41.26
CA VAL A 584 3.97 -13.54 -42.11
C VAL A 584 4.83 -12.86 -43.19
N LYS A 585 6.15 -13.10 -43.14
CA LYS A 585 7.10 -12.65 -44.18
C LYS A 585 6.74 -13.24 -45.55
N LYS A 586 6.57 -12.35 -46.53
CA LYS A 586 6.28 -12.63 -47.94
C LYS A 586 7.47 -13.39 -48.57
N LEU A 587 7.49 -14.72 -48.42
CA LEU A 587 8.54 -15.59 -48.96
C LEU A 587 8.70 -15.34 -50.47
N ARG A 588 9.92 -15.03 -50.91
CA ARG A 588 10.19 -14.81 -52.34
C ARG A 588 9.93 -16.10 -53.11
N SER A 589 9.29 -16.01 -54.27
CA SER A 589 8.74 -17.15 -55.03
C SER A 589 9.75 -18.29 -55.28
N ALA A 590 11.04 -17.97 -55.39
CA ALA A 590 12.13 -18.92 -55.55
C ALA A 590 12.35 -19.85 -54.34
N GLU A 591 12.09 -19.40 -53.11
CA GLU A 591 12.21 -20.24 -51.91
C GLU A 591 11.02 -21.21 -51.79
N THR A 592 9.83 -20.77 -52.21
CA THR A 592 8.64 -21.63 -52.32
C THR A 592 8.86 -22.76 -53.33
N ALA A 593 9.55 -22.47 -54.45
CA ALA A 593 9.97 -23.49 -55.42
C ALA A 593 10.98 -24.48 -54.82
N LYS A 594 12.02 -24.00 -54.12
CA LYS A 594 12.98 -24.89 -53.42
C LYS A 594 12.30 -25.77 -52.36
N ARG A 595 11.34 -25.24 -51.59
CA ARG A 595 10.57 -26.03 -50.60
C ARG A 595 9.63 -27.07 -51.23
N ARG A 596 9.12 -26.86 -52.46
CA ARG A 596 8.41 -27.91 -53.22
C ARG A 596 9.37 -29.03 -53.65
N LEU A 597 10.55 -28.68 -54.16
CA LEU A 597 11.52 -29.68 -54.66
C LEU A 597 12.01 -30.65 -53.56
N VAL A 598 12.15 -30.16 -52.31
CA VAL A 598 12.59 -30.98 -51.16
C VAL A 598 11.50 -31.94 -50.63
N ARG A 599 10.22 -31.76 -51.01
CA ARG A 599 9.12 -32.61 -50.52
C ARG A 599 8.87 -33.89 -51.34
N HIS A 600 9.61 -34.15 -52.41
CA HIS A 600 9.37 -35.31 -53.28
C HIS A 600 10.01 -36.64 -52.81
N THR A 601 10.62 -36.70 -51.61
CA THR A 601 11.30 -37.91 -51.11
C THR A 601 10.90 -38.34 -49.69
N LYS A 602 9.61 -38.63 -49.45
CA LYS A 602 9.12 -39.82 -48.72
C LYS A 602 7.60 -39.82 -48.51
N ALA A 603 7.04 -41.03 -48.44
CA ALA A 603 5.68 -41.40 -48.02
C ALA A 603 4.51 -40.82 -48.84
N PHE A 604 3.90 -41.69 -49.66
CA PHE A 604 2.48 -41.56 -50.04
C PHE A 604 1.59 -41.80 -48.80
N GLY A 605 0.44 -41.14 -48.76
CA GLY A 605 -0.59 -41.29 -47.72
C GLY A 605 -1.87 -40.59 -48.14
N THR A 606 -2.69 -41.30 -48.92
CA THR A 606 -4.06 -41.00 -49.36
C THR A 606 -4.69 -39.67 -48.89
N LEU A 607 -4.90 -38.76 -49.84
CA LEU A 607 -5.92 -37.71 -49.72
C LEU A 607 -7.30 -38.35 -49.98
N GLU A 608 -8.19 -38.31 -48.99
CA GLU A 608 -9.64 -38.42 -49.24
C GLU A 608 -10.23 -37.00 -49.32
N GLU A 609 -10.95 -36.71 -50.41
CA GLU A 609 -11.72 -35.48 -50.54
C GLU A 609 -13.07 -35.65 -49.83
N VAL A 610 -13.24 -35.02 -48.66
CA VAL A 610 -14.52 -34.99 -47.94
C VAL A 610 -15.27 -33.70 -48.32
N PRO A 611 -16.50 -33.78 -48.87
CA PRO A 611 -17.16 -32.64 -49.49
C PRO A 611 -17.73 -31.63 -48.47
N VAL A 612 -17.77 -30.36 -48.89
CA VAL A 612 -18.43 -29.28 -48.15
C VAL A 612 -19.92 -29.59 -48.01
N LYS A 613 -20.38 -29.81 -46.77
CA LYS A 613 -21.80 -29.76 -46.43
C LYS A 613 -22.15 -28.39 -45.85
N LEU A 614 -23.06 -27.68 -46.51
CA LEU A 614 -23.90 -26.71 -45.81
C LEU A 614 -24.87 -27.50 -44.91
N SER A 615 -24.98 -27.09 -43.66
CA SER A 615 -26.05 -27.50 -42.74
C SER A 615 -26.47 -26.29 -41.90
N SER A 616 -27.75 -25.96 -41.97
CA SER A 616 -28.35 -24.84 -41.24
C SER A 616 -28.81 -25.24 -39.83
N GLU A 617 -29.06 -24.21 -39.02
CA GLU A 617 -29.86 -24.22 -37.78
C GLU A 617 -29.28 -24.81 -36.48
N SER A 618 -29.29 -23.93 -35.46
CA SER A 618 -29.37 -24.19 -34.01
C SER A 618 -28.14 -24.69 -33.24
N GLN A 619 -28.02 -24.19 -32.00
CA GLN A 619 -26.92 -24.35 -31.02
C GLN A 619 -25.61 -23.57 -31.34
N PRO A 620 -25.09 -22.75 -30.41
CA PRO A 620 -23.79 -22.10 -30.58
C PRO A 620 -22.66 -23.12 -30.32
N ILE A 621 -22.24 -23.82 -31.38
CA ILE A 621 -21.03 -24.66 -31.34
C ILE A 621 -19.85 -23.75 -31.01
N LEU A 622 -19.30 -23.91 -29.80
CA LEU A 622 -18.29 -23.02 -29.24
C LEU A 622 -16.98 -23.07 -30.05
N SER A 623 -16.85 -22.15 -31.00
CA SER A 623 -15.81 -22.15 -32.01
C SER A 623 -14.41 -21.85 -31.45
N LYS A 624 -13.39 -22.32 -32.17
CA LYS A 624 -11.98 -22.07 -31.86
C LYS A 624 -11.31 -21.29 -32.98
N THR A 625 -10.34 -20.48 -32.63
CA THR A 625 -9.47 -19.77 -33.57
C THR A 625 -8.36 -20.73 -34.02
N GLU A 626 -8.25 -20.96 -35.32
CA GLU A 626 -7.18 -21.82 -35.83
C GLU A 626 -5.79 -21.30 -35.46
N GLN A 627 -4.86 -22.22 -35.18
CA GLN A 627 -3.43 -21.93 -34.99
C GLN A 627 -3.06 -21.12 -33.73
N ILE A 628 -4.01 -20.85 -32.82
CA ILE A 628 -3.73 -20.18 -31.53
C ILE A 628 -3.53 -21.21 -30.42
N HIS A 629 -2.45 -21.05 -29.65
CA HIS A 629 -2.16 -21.85 -28.47
C HIS A 629 -2.05 -20.93 -27.25
N ILE A 630 -2.95 -21.12 -26.28
CA ILE A 630 -3.00 -20.37 -25.04
C ILE A 630 -2.43 -21.27 -23.91
N PRO A 631 -1.24 -20.95 -23.37
CA PRO A 631 -0.61 -21.71 -22.30
C PRO A 631 -1.10 -21.26 -20.92
N SER A 632 -0.73 -22.02 -19.88
CA SER A 632 -1.00 -21.62 -18.50
C SER A 632 0.00 -20.56 -18.03
N ALA A 633 -0.50 -19.49 -17.41
CA ALA A 633 0.32 -18.35 -17.01
C ALA A 633 -0.15 -17.74 -15.67
N THR A 634 0.79 -17.34 -14.81
CA THR A 634 0.44 -16.55 -13.60
C THR A 634 -0.10 -15.15 -13.92
N ALA A 635 0.27 -14.59 -15.08
CA ALA A 635 -0.17 -13.27 -15.53
C ALA A 635 -0.56 -13.31 -17.03
N GLY A 636 -1.78 -12.88 -17.36
CA GLY A 636 -2.28 -12.70 -18.73
C GLY A 636 -2.51 -11.23 -19.05
N TYR A 637 -2.03 -10.76 -20.19
CA TYR A 637 -2.21 -9.37 -20.65
C TYR A 637 -2.76 -9.33 -22.08
N PHE A 638 -3.85 -8.60 -22.28
CA PHE A 638 -4.55 -8.51 -23.56
C PHE A 638 -4.76 -7.05 -23.96
N ASN A 639 -4.36 -6.70 -25.17
CA ASN A 639 -4.51 -5.36 -25.74
C ASN A 639 -5.03 -5.49 -27.18
N LEU A 640 -6.32 -5.78 -27.30
CA LEU A 640 -7.05 -6.22 -28.49
C LEU A 640 -8.41 -5.53 -28.53
N HIS A 641 -9.03 -5.42 -29.70
CA HIS A 641 -10.37 -4.85 -29.88
C HIS A 641 -11.44 -5.69 -29.20
N GLY A 642 -12.35 -5.06 -28.49
CA GLY A 642 -13.56 -5.67 -27.96
C GLY A 642 -14.82 -4.87 -28.32
N LEU A 643 -15.97 -5.53 -28.23
CA LEU A 643 -17.28 -4.96 -28.55
C LEU A 643 -18.32 -5.36 -27.48
N ALA A 644 -19.36 -4.55 -27.35
CA ALA A 644 -20.45 -4.82 -26.41
C ALA A 644 -21.31 -6.02 -26.86
N ASP A 645 -21.55 -6.16 -28.16
CA ASP A 645 -22.44 -7.15 -28.79
C ASP A 645 -21.74 -8.47 -29.15
N SER A 646 -20.48 -8.44 -29.59
CA SER A 646 -19.69 -9.64 -29.92
C SER A 646 -19.07 -10.34 -28.68
N PRO A 647 -18.86 -11.68 -28.73
CA PRO A 647 -18.07 -12.44 -27.76
C PRO A 647 -16.57 -12.55 -28.10
N GLU A 648 -16.18 -12.13 -29.31
CA GLU A 648 -14.82 -12.22 -29.84
C GLU A 648 -13.99 -10.98 -29.44
N TRP A 649 -12.66 -11.13 -29.31
CA TRP A 649 -11.72 -10.01 -29.38
C TRP A 649 -10.94 -10.07 -30.69
N PHE A 650 -10.61 -8.90 -31.25
CA PHE A 650 -10.06 -8.76 -32.61
C PHE A 650 -8.66 -8.14 -32.62
N GLY A 651 -7.84 -8.53 -33.60
CA GLY A 651 -6.55 -7.89 -33.89
C GLY A 651 -6.72 -6.60 -34.69
N GLN A 652 -5.61 -5.91 -34.95
CA GLN A 652 -5.54 -4.85 -35.95
C GLN A 652 -4.16 -4.82 -36.61
N SER A 653 -4.11 -4.81 -37.96
CA SER A 653 -2.89 -4.62 -38.75
C SER A 653 -2.10 -3.37 -38.32
N ASP A 654 -0.76 -3.43 -38.35
CA ASP A 654 0.05 -2.21 -38.19
C ASP A 654 0.04 -1.43 -39.52
N PRO A 655 -0.54 -0.22 -39.57
CA PRO A 655 -0.65 0.53 -40.82
C PRO A 655 0.68 1.02 -41.37
N THR A 656 1.74 1.05 -40.56
CA THR A 656 3.07 1.54 -40.97
C THR A 656 3.90 0.49 -41.70
N GLU A 657 3.45 -0.77 -41.74
CA GLU A 657 4.15 -1.87 -42.40
C GLU A 657 3.73 -2.05 -43.86
N SER A 658 4.68 -1.85 -44.78
CA SER A 658 4.45 -2.03 -46.23
C SER A 658 3.98 -3.45 -46.57
N SER A 659 2.85 -3.55 -47.30
CA SER A 659 2.25 -4.79 -47.83
C SER A 659 3.14 -5.57 -48.81
N ASP A 660 4.30 -5.01 -49.18
CA ASP A 660 5.32 -5.69 -49.97
C ASP A 660 6.22 -6.65 -49.19
N THR A 661 6.22 -6.60 -47.85
CA THR A 661 7.07 -7.49 -47.04
C THR A 661 6.27 -8.46 -46.17
N LEU A 662 5.03 -8.11 -45.83
CA LEU A 662 4.18 -8.85 -44.89
C LEU A 662 2.75 -8.96 -45.44
N VAL A 663 2.10 -10.10 -45.22
CA VAL A 663 0.68 -10.31 -45.59
C VAL A 663 -0.15 -10.35 -44.32
N ALA A 664 -0.82 -9.24 -44.01
CA ALA A 664 -1.95 -9.25 -43.09
C ALA A 664 -3.12 -9.99 -43.77
N THR A 665 -3.76 -10.92 -43.06
CA THR A 665 -4.86 -11.74 -43.61
C THR A 665 -6.22 -11.05 -43.58
N ALA A 666 -6.39 -10.06 -42.71
CA ALA A 666 -7.52 -9.14 -42.63
C ALA A 666 -7.12 -7.95 -41.74
N ASP A 667 -7.72 -6.77 -41.93
CA ASP A 667 -7.42 -5.61 -41.07
C ASP A 667 -7.81 -5.84 -39.61
N HIS A 668 -9.02 -6.35 -39.37
CA HIS A 668 -9.53 -6.75 -38.06
C HIS A 668 -9.92 -8.25 -38.08
N PRO A 669 -8.98 -9.17 -37.81
CA PRO A 669 -9.24 -10.60 -37.67
C PRO A 669 -9.72 -10.95 -36.25
N VAL A 670 -10.51 -12.01 -36.09
CA VAL A 670 -10.73 -12.62 -34.75
C VAL A 670 -9.39 -13.06 -34.19
N ALA A 671 -9.03 -12.55 -33.02
CA ALA A 671 -7.80 -12.87 -32.31
C ALA A 671 -8.05 -13.83 -31.13
N LEU A 672 -9.21 -13.74 -30.48
CA LEU A 672 -9.53 -14.60 -29.34
C LEU A 672 -11.05 -14.80 -29.24
N GLN A 673 -11.49 -16.01 -28.93
CA GLN A 673 -12.91 -16.32 -28.66
C GLN A 673 -13.07 -17.34 -27.52
N PRO A 674 -14.23 -17.43 -26.84
CA PRO A 674 -14.37 -18.22 -25.60
C PRO A 674 -14.04 -19.72 -25.73
N GLY A 675 -14.17 -20.33 -26.91
CA GLY A 675 -13.75 -21.71 -27.16
C GLY A 675 -12.24 -21.95 -27.07
N ASP A 676 -11.42 -20.92 -27.29
CA ASP A 676 -9.95 -20.99 -27.13
C ASP A 676 -9.55 -21.11 -25.65
N ILE A 677 -10.44 -20.68 -24.74
CA ILE A 677 -10.26 -20.76 -23.29
C ILE A 677 -10.95 -22.02 -22.76
N LEU A 678 -12.28 -22.15 -22.92
CA LEU A 678 -13.07 -23.19 -22.28
C LEU A 678 -12.66 -24.59 -22.75
N LEU A 679 -12.47 -24.80 -24.06
CA LEU A 679 -12.15 -26.09 -24.67
C LEU A 679 -10.64 -26.37 -24.82
N ASN A 680 -9.78 -25.55 -24.21
CA ASN A 680 -8.34 -25.79 -24.13
C ASN A 680 -7.98 -26.15 -22.68
N PRO A 681 -7.48 -27.36 -22.36
CA PRO A 681 -7.16 -27.73 -20.98
C PRO A 681 -6.01 -26.88 -20.38
N GLU A 682 -5.16 -26.27 -21.20
CA GLU A 682 -3.94 -25.60 -20.74
C GLU A 682 -4.09 -24.07 -20.56
N SER A 683 -5.22 -23.48 -20.97
CA SER A 683 -5.46 -22.01 -20.99
C SER A 683 -5.62 -21.33 -19.61
N GLY A 684 -5.29 -22.00 -18.51
CA GLY A 684 -5.52 -21.52 -17.15
C GLY A 684 -4.58 -20.36 -16.78
N MET A 685 -5.14 -19.16 -16.58
CA MET A 685 -4.39 -17.98 -16.13
C MET A 685 -4.87 -17.48 -14.77
N GLU A 686 -3.96 -17.09 -13.88
CA GLU A 686 -4.32 -16.73 -12.51
C GLU A 686 -4.82 -15.29 -12.33
N ILE A 687 -4.16 -14.31 -12.97
CA ILE A 687 -4.49 -12.88 -12.91
C ILE A 687 -4.39 -12.31 -14.32
N ILE A 688 -5.41 -11.55 -14.74
CA ILE A 688 -5.53 -11.00 -16.09
C ILE A 688 -5.77 -9.49 -16.04
N PHE A 689 -5.17 -8.76 -16.99
CA PHE A 689 -5.55 -7.39 -17.34
C PHE A 689 -5.86 -7.33 -18.84
N SER A 690 -7.03 -6.84 -19.22
CA SER A 690 -7.43 -6.59 -20.61
C SER A 690 -7.75 -5.11 -20.82
N GLU A 691 -7.17 -4.51 -21.86
CA GLU A 691 -7.44 -3.12 -22.27
C GLU A 691 -8.61 -2.98 -23.25
N ALA A 692 -9.16 -4.08 -23.76
CA ALA A 692 -10.21 -4.12 -24.77
C ALA A 692 -11.45 -3.29 -24.38
N CYS A 693 -12.04 -2.58 -25.35
CA CYS A 693 -13.36 -1.97 -25.17
C CYS A 693 -14.38 -3.04 -24.75
N PHE A 694 -15.19 -2.74 -23.73
CA PHE A 694 -16.16 -3.68 -23.15
C PHE A 694 -15.53 -5.01 -22.67
N GLY A 695 -14.20 -5.08 -22.47
CA GLY A 695 -13.48 -6.29 -22.06
C GLY A 695 -13.91 -6.85 -20.70
N ALA A 696 -14.58 -6.05 -19.87
CA ALA A 696 -15.25 -6.44 -18.63
C ALA A 696 -16.78 -6.22 -18.67
N TYR A 697 -17.41 -6.00 -19.83
CA TYR A 697 -18.87 -5.94 -19.92
C TYR A 697 -19.47 -7.35 -19.77
N THR A 698 -20.34 -7.53 -18.78
CA THR A 698 -20.94 -8.84 -18.42
C THR A 698 -22.46 -8.80 -18.24
N SER A 699 -23.11 -7.66 -18.48
CA SER A 699 -24.58 -7.57 -18.40
C SER A 699 -25.19 -8.48 -19.45
N GLU A 700 -26.13 -9.34 -19.06
CA GLU A 700 -26.80 -10.32 -19.94
C GLU A 700 -25.85 -11.29 -20.67
N LYS A 701 -24.62 -11.50 -20.16
CA LYS A 701 -23.64 -12.44 -20.74
C LYS A 701 -23.36 -13.66 -19.86
N ASP A 702 -22.76 -14.67 -20.48
CA ASP A 702 -22.37 -15.95 -19.90
C ASP A 702 -20.93 -16.35 -20.35
N PRO A 703 -20.33 -17.43 -19.83
CA PRO A 703 -18.99 -17.87 -20.21
C PRO A 703 -18.78 -18.23 -21.70
N SER A 704 -19.83 -18.49 -22.47
CA SER A 704 -19.78 -18.68 -23.93
C SER A 704 -19.85 -17.37 -24.71
N THR A 705 -20.40 -16.30 -24.11
CA THR A 705 -20.59 -14.98 -24.74
C THR A 705 -19.68 -13.86 -24.20
N SER A 706 -18.91 -14.12 -23.13
CA SER A 706 -17.94 -13.17 -22.57
C SER A 706 -16.61 -13.83 -22.23
N LEU A 707 -15.52 -13.31 -22.80
CA LEU A 707 -14.15 -13.75 -22.52
C LEU A 707 -13.74 -13.58 -21.06
N ALA A 708 -14.22 -12.52 -20.39
CA ALA A 708 -13.99 -12.33 -18.94
C ALA A 708 -14.62 -13.47 -18.12
N LEU A 709 -15.86 -13.84 -18.44
CA LEU A 709 -16.56 -14.94 -17.77
C LEU A 709 -15.94 -16.30 -18.12
N ALA A 710 -15.48 -16.49 -19.36
CA ALA A 710 -14.73 -17.67 -19.78
C ALA A 710 -13.45 -17.87 -18.96
N PHE A 711 -12.66 -16.81 -18.74
CA PHE A 711 -11.46 -16.86 -17.91
C PHE A 711 -11.76 -17.12 -16.43
N LEU A 712 -12.81 -16.48 -15.87
CA LEU A 712 -13.24 -16.75 -14.48
C LEU A 712 -13.67 -18.21 -14.30
N LYS A 713 -14.50 -18.75 -15.21
CA LYS A 713 -14.88 -20.19 -15.23
C LYS A 713 -13.67 -21.11 -15.35
N LYS A 714 -12.60 -20.69 -16.02
CA LYS A 714 -11.33 -21.42 -16.12
C LYS A 714 -10.47 -21.38 -14.84
N GLY A 715 -10.84 -20.59 -13.84
CA GLY A 715 -10.11 -20.46 -12.58
C GLY A 715 -9.26 -19.18 -12.46
N CYS A 716 -9.45 -18.18 -13.32
CA CYS A 716 -8.88 -16.85 -13.10
C CYS A 716 -9.37 -16.28 -11.77
N ARG A 717 -8.44 -15.82 -10.93
CA ARG A 717 -8.73 -15.32 -9.58
C ARG A 717 -8.95 -13.81 -9.53
N ALA A 718 -8.38 -13.08 -10.48
CA ALA A 718 -8.56 -11.63 -10.62
C ALA A 718 -8.44 -11.22 -12.10
N PHE A 719 -9.54 -10.79 -12.71
CA PHE A 719 -9.60 -10.23 -14.05
C PHE A 719 -9.87 -8.73 -13.95
N VAL A 720 -9.08 -7.90 -14.65
CA VAL A 720 -9.27 -6.45 -14.72
C VAL A 720 -9.54 -6.03 -16.17
N GLY A 721 -10.52 -5.16 -16.39
CA GLY A 721 -10.83 -4.62 -17.72
C GLY A 721 -11.93 -3.56 -17.70
N SER A 722 -12.17 -2.93 -18.85
CA SER A 722 -13.14 -1.83 -19.02
C SER A 722 -14.58 -2.34 -19.19
N THR A 723 -15.54 -1.75 -18.49
CA THR A 723 -16.99 -1.97 -18.68
C THR A 723 -17.56 -1.25 -19.91
N SER A 724 -16.84 -0.29 -20.47
CA SER A 724 -17.26 0.59 -21.57
C SER A 724 -16.17 0.68 -22.65
N THR A 725 -16.30 1.61 -23.62
CA THR A 725 -15.18 2.02 -24.48
C THR A 725 -13.98 2.41 -23.62
N SER A 726 -12.80 1.89 -23.96
CA SER A 726 -11.50 2.21 -23.35
C SER A 726 -10.56 2.80 -24.40
N TYR A 727 -9.63 3.62 -23.94
CA TYR A 727 -8.70 4.37 -24.79
C TYR A 727 -7.25 4.04 -24.45
N GLY A 728 -6.37 4.10 -25.45
CA GLY A 728 -4.94 3.94 -25.27
C GLY A 728 -4.11 4.61 -26.38
N SER A 729 -2.80 4.46 -26.27
CA SER A 729 -1.77 4.99 -27.16
C SER A 729 -1.42 4.01 -28.29
N ASN A 730 -0.76 4.48 -29.36
CA ASN A 730 -0.16 3.61 -30.38
C ASN A 730 1.30 3.24 -30.07
N GLY A 731 1.93 3.91 -29.10
CA GLY A 731 3.33 3.75 -28.72
C GLY A 731 3.62 4.40 -27.37
N THR A 732 4.77 5.06 -27.21
CA THR A 732 5.11 5.82 -25.99
C THR A 732 5.09 7.34 -26.26
N PRO A 733 4.68 8.19 -25.29
CA PRO A 733 4.32 7.87 -23.90
C PRO A 733 2.98 7.14 -23.76
N LEU A 734 2.88 6.34 -22.69
CA LEU A 734 1.65 5.60 -22.36
C LEU A 734 0.62 6.56 -21.75
N ILE A 735 -0.65 6.38 -22.12
CA ILE A 735 -1.81 7.14 -21.61
C ILE A 735 -2.91 6.17 -21.18
N ALA A 736 -3.97 6.68 -20.55
CA ALA A 736 -5.23 5.96 -20.34
C ALA A 736 -5.05 4.48 -19.92
N ALA A 737 -5.57 3.52 -20.69
CA ALA A 737 -5.54 2.09 -20.37
C ALA A 737 -4.13 1.52 -20.26
N ASP A 738 -3.21 1.88 -21.16
CA ASP A 738 -1.81 1.39 -21.13
C ASP A 738 -1.10 1.84 -19.85
N TYR A 739 -1.31 3.10 -19.44
CA TYR A 739 -0.70 3.64 -18.23
C TYR A 739 -1.24 2.94 -16.97
N LEU A 740 -2.56 2.70 -16.93
CA LEU A 740 -3.21 1.97 -15.83
C LEU A 740 -2.70 0.52 -15.75
N ALA A 741 -2.55 -0.15 -16.90
CA ALA A 741 -2.01 -1.51 -16.99
C ALA A 741 -0.54 -1.57 -16.55
N TYR A 742 0.29 -0.62 -17.01
CA TYR A 742 1.70 -0.49 -16.64
C TYR A 742 1.88 -0.37 -15.12
N GLU A 743 1.12 0.53 -14.49
CA GLU A 743 1.18 0.71 -13.03
C GLU A 743 0.61 -0.51 -12.28
N PHE A 744 -0.49 -1.11 -12.75
CA PHE A 744 -1.05 -2.34 -12.16
C PHE A 744 -0.02 -3.47 -12.09
N TRP A 745 0.65 -3.77 -13.22
CA TRP A 745 1.66 -4.83 -13.27
C TRP A 745 2.92 -4.49 -12.46
N LYS A 746 3.34 -3.22 -12.45
CA LYS A 746 4.42 -2.70 -11.59
C LYS A 746 4.11 -2.91 -10.11
N TYR A 747 2.86 -2.74 -9.66
CA TYR A 747 2.43 -3.03 -8.29
C TYR A 747 2.29 -4.54 -8.01
N LEU A 748 1.81 -5.33 -8.98
CA LEU A 748 1.71 -6.78 -8.82
C LEU A 748 3.10 -7.44 -8.67
N ARG A 749 4.12 -6.97 -9.40
CA ARG A 749 5.51 -7.42 -9.26
C ARG A 749 6.08 -7.19 -7.84
N GLN A 750 5.57 -6.18 -7.12
CA GLN A 750 5.95 -5.90 -5.72
C GLN A 750 5.24 -6.82 -4.70
N GLY A 751 4.37 -7.73 -5.16
CA GLY A 751 3.66 -8.70 -4.32
C GLY A 751 2.40 -8.15 -3.63
N LEU A 752 1.87 -7.01 -4.10
CA LEU A 752 0.58 -6.49 -3.63
C LEU A 752 -0.58 -7.34 -4.17
N PRO A 753 -1.72 -7.40 -3.45
CA PRO A 753 -2.93 -8.08 -3.96
C PRO A 753 -3.56 -7.30 -5.12
N ALA A 754 -4.24 -8.01 -6.03
CA ALA A 754 -4.75 -7.46 -7.30
C ALA A 754 -5.62 -6.20 -7.14
N GLY A 755 -6.52 -6.17 -6.15
CA GLY A 755 -7.38 -5.01 -5.92
C GLY A 755 -6.61 -3.80 -5.36
N GLU A 756 -5.56 -4.01 -4.57
CA GLU A 756 -4.66 -2.93 -4.16
C GLU A 756 -3.76 -2.47 -5.33
N CYS A 757 -3.37 -3.37 -6.24
CA CYS A 757 -2.65 -3.01 -7.45
C CYS A 757 -3.49 -2.08 -8.34
N LEU A 758 -4.77 -2.41 -8.56
CA LEU A 758 -5.69 -1.55 -9.32
C LEU A 758 -5.92 -0.21 -8.61
N ARG A 759 -6.12 -0.22 -7.30
CA ARG A 759 -6.32 1.01 -6.50
C ARG A 759 -5.11 1.94 -6.52
N GLN A 760 -3.90 1.39 -6.36
CA GLN A 760 -2.65 2.15 -6.43
C GLN A 760 -2.32 2.61 -7.86
N ALA A 761 -2.69 1.83 -8.88
CA ALA A 761 -2.56 2.25 -10.28
C ALA A 761 -3.47 3.44 -10.60
N LYS A 762 -4.76 3.39 -10.20
CA LYS A 762 -5.69 4.53 -10.33
C LYS A 762 -5.19 5.77 -9.58
N LEU A 763 -4.74 5.62 -8.33
CA LEU A 763 -4.17 6.72 -7.54
C LEU A 763 -2.91 7.32 -8.17
N SER A 764 -2.05 6.50 -8.79
CA SER A 764 -0.79 6.94 -9.41
C SER A 764 -1.02 7.60 -10.76
N MET A 765 -1.96 7.09 -11.56
CA MET A 765 -2.45 7.72 -12.78
C MET A 765 -3.05 9.09 -12.48
N ALA A 766 -4.01 9.17 -11.55
CA ALA A 766 -4.65 10.43 -11.16
C ALA A 766 -3.64 11.47 -10.66
N ARG A 767 -2.62 11.05 -9.90
CA ARG A 767 -1.54 11.93 -9.41
C ARG A 767 -0.61 12.41 -10.52
N GLU A 768 -0.08 11.51 -11.35
CA GLU A 768 0.95 11.88 -12.33
C GLU A 768 0.38 12.67 -13.50
N LEU A 769 -0.85 12.38 -13.94
CA LEU A 769 -1.50 13.12 -15.03
C LEU A 769 -1.96 14.51 -14.55
N SER A 770 -2.55 14.62 -13.35
CA SER A 770 -2.85 15.92 -12.73
C SER A 770 -1.60 16.75 -12.46
N LYS A 771 -0.47 16.13 -12.14
CA LYS A 771 0.85 16.79 -12.00
C LYS A 771 1.46 17.21 -13.34
N THR A 772 1.22 16.46 -14.41
CA THR A 772 1.81 16.71 -15.74
C THR A 772 1.04 17.77 -16.53
N TYR A 773 -0.29 17.69 -16.53
CA TYR A 773 -1.16 18.57 -17.32
C TYR A 773 -1.88 19.64 -16.49
N GLY A 774 -1.89 19.52 -15.15
CA GLY A 774 -2.62 20.41 -14.24
C GLY A 774 -4.09 20.00 -14.01
N TYR A 775 -4.59 19.01 -14.75
CA TYR A 775 -5.98 18.52 -14.72
C TYR A 775 -6.04 17.02 -15.07
N LEU A 776 -7.23 16.42 -14.94
CA LEU A 776 -7.61 15.15 -15.57
C LEU A 776 -8.63 15.42 -16.69
N ASP A 777 -8.37 14.93 -17.90
CA ASP A 777 -9.31 15.03 -19.03
C ASP A 777 -10.41 13.96 -18.96
N GLY A 778 -11.35 13.97 -19.91
CA GLY A 778 -12.42 12.98 -19.96
C GLY A 778 -11.90 11.56 -20.18
N GLU A 779 -10.78 11.36 -20.90
CA GLU A 779 -10.21 10.02 -21.13
C GLU A 779 -9.65 9.44 -19.84
N ASP A 780 -8.94 10.26 -19.08
CA ASP A 780 -8.37 9.89 -17.79
C ASP A 780 -9.48 9.58 -16.78
N GLN A 781 -10.51 10.42 -16.70
CA GLN A 781 -11.68 10.17 -15.85
C GLN A 781 -12.40 8.89 -16.26
N LYS A 782 -12.67 8.67 -17.56
CA LYS A 782 -13.34 7.47 -18.06
C LYS A 782 -12.55 6.21 -17.73
N THR A 783 -11.24 6.22 -17.98
CA THR A 783 -10.33 5.12 -17.62
C THR A 783 -10.36 4.82 -16.11
N LEU A 784 -10.33 5.85 -15.27
CA LEU A 784 -10.37 5.70 -13.81
C LEU A 784 -11.69 5.08 -13.33
N ILE A 785 -12.82 5.27 -14.02
CA ILE A 785 -14.12 4.74 -13.60
C ILE A 785 -14.55 3.45 -14.30
N SER A 786 -14.19 3.21 -15.57
CA SER A 786 -14.64 2.03 -16.34
C SER A 786 -13.88 0.74 -15.99
N PHE A 787 -12.62 0.82 -15.56
CA PHE A 787 -11.81 -0.35 -15.25
C PHE A 787 -12.18 -0.97 -13.89
N VAL A 788 -12.83 -2.13 -13.90
CA VAL A 788 -13.27 -2.88 -12.71
C VAL A 788 -12.42 -4.13 -12.48
N LEU A 789 -12.55 -4.75 -11.30
CA LEU A 789 -11.92 -6.03 -10.97
C LEU A 789 -12.99 -7.10 -10.71
N TYR A 790 -12.86 -8.24 -11.38
CA TYR A 790 -13.65 -9.43 -11.16
C TYR A 790 -12.83 -10.54 -10.51
N GLY A 791 -13.41 -11.26 -9.56
CA GLY A 791 -12.71 -12.21 -8.68
C GLY A 791 -12.34 -11.61 -7.32
N ASP A 792 -11.34 -12.20 -6.67
CA ASP A 792 -10.89 -11.87 -5.32
C ASP A 792 -9.95 -10.64 -5.32
N PRO A 793 -10.32 -9.51 -4.67
CA PRO A 793 -9.44 -8.35 -4.56
C PRO A 793 -8.14 -8.63 -3.76
N LEU A 794 -8.09 -9.72 -2.97
CA LEU A 794 -6.91 -10.20 -2.25
C LEU A 794 -6.08 -11.27 -3.01
N ALA A 795 -6.42 -11.58 -4.26
CA ALA A 795 -5.66 -12.51 -5.10
C ALA A 795 -4.19 -12.04 -5.30
N GLN A 796 -3.25 -12.98 -5.21
CA GLN A 796 -1.80 -12.77 -5.36
C GLN A 796 -1.16 -13.97 -6.05
N VAL A 797 -0.24 -13.74 -7.01
CA VAL A 797 0.50 -14.81 -7.71
C VAL A 797 1.36 -15.67 -6.77
N SER A 798 1.84 -15.09 -5.67
CA SER A 798 2.44 -15.86 -4.58
C SER A 798 2.33 -15.09 -3.26
N PRO A 799 1.99 -15.73 -2.14
CA PRO A 799 2.19 -15.13 -0.83
C PRO A 799 3.70 -14.95 -0.59
N LEU A 800 4.13 -13.78 -0.11
CA LEU A 800 5.52 -13.60 0.32
C LEU A 800 5.84 -14.60 1.45
N LYS A 801 7.08 -15.10 1.48
CA LYS A 801 7.60 -15.92 2.59
C LYS A 801 7.91 -15.07 3.85
N SER A 802 8.04 -13.76 3.69
CA SER A 802 7.91 -12.78 4.78
C SER A 802 6.46 -12.33 4.90
N SER A 803 6.07 -11.70 6.01
CA SER A 803 4.84 -10.90 6.02
C SER A 803 4.87 -9.86 4.87
N PRO A 804 3.71 -9.55 4.25
CA PRO A 804 3.65 -8.56 3.18
C PRO A 804 4.13 -7.20 3.70
N LYS A 805 4.96 -6.50 2.91
CA LYS A 805 5.45 -5.16 3.25
C LYS A 805 4.25 -4.25 3.55
N VAL A 806 4.26 -3.68 4.76
CA VAL A 806 3.17 -2.89 5.39
C VAL A 806 2.31 -2.15 4.36
N VAL A 807 1.10 -2.66 4.11
CA VAL A 807 0.06 -1.94 3.34
C VAL A 807 -0.15 -0.58 4.00
N ARG A 808 0.07 0.48 3.21
CA ARG A 808 0.03 1.86 3.68
C ARG A 808 -1.36 2.45 3.50
N HIS A 809 -2.30 2.06 4.37
CA HIS A 809 -3.49 2.87 4.64
C HIS A 809 -3.14 4.09 5.50
N SER A 810 -2.16 4.90 5.07
CA SER A 810 -2.27 6.33 5.32
C SER A 810 -3.58 6.79 4.69
N LYS A 811 -4.36 7.65 5.34
CA LYS A 811 -5.45 8.38 4.67
C LYS A 811 -4.90 8.93 3.36
N SER A 812 -5.36 8.42 2.23
CA SER A 812 -4.99 8.97 0.94
C SER A 812 -5.66 10.32 0.86
N ILE A 813 -4.92 11.37 1.23
CA ILE A 813 -5.21 12.73 0.77
C ILE A 813 -5.09 12.63 -0.75
N VAL A 814 -6.25 12.40 -1.38
CA VAL A 814 -6.42 12.59 -2.80
C VAL A 814 -6.17 14.09 -3.00
N PRO A 815 -5.25 14.50 -3.89
CA PRO A 815 -5.09 15.91 -4.18
C PRO A 815 -6.44 16.47 -4.67
N ASN A 816 -6.65 17.78 -4.56
CA ASN A 816 -7.81 18.42 -5.19
C ASN A 816 -7.66 18.32 -6.72
N LEU A 817 -8.13 17.21 -7.28
CA LEU A 817 -8.08 16.87 -8.69
C LEU A 817 -8.98 17.85 -9.44
N VAL A 818 -8.37 18.78 -10.17
CA VAL A 818 -9.07 19.56 -11.18
C VAL A 818 -9.39 18.59 -12.32
N SER A 819 -10.67 18.43 -12.66
CA SER A 819 -11.09 17.64 -13.81
C SER A 819 -11.79 18.52 -14.85
N THR A 820 -11.67 18.15 -16.12
CA THR A 820 -12.35 18.83 -17.23
C THR A 820 -13.25 17.85 -17.95
N CYS A 821 -14.50 18.25 -18.21
CA CYS A 821 -15.48 17.45 -18.93
C CYS A 821 -15.41 17.80 -20.43
N ASP A 822 -15.42 16.82 -21.33
CA ASP A 822 -15.36 17.11 -22.77
C ASP A 822 -16.67 17.77 -23.25
N HIS A 823 -17.80 17.51 -22.58
CA HIS A 823 -19.09 18.20 -22.75
C HIS A 823 -19.06 19.71 -22.39
N ALA A 824 -17.93 20.22 -21.85
CA ALA A 824 -17.69 21.66 -21.62
C ALA A 824 -16.99 22.34 -22.80
N PHE A 825 -16.78 21.61 -23.90
CA PHE A 825 -16.39 22.13 -25.19
C PHE A 825 -17.63 22.11 -26.09
N GLN A 826 -17.77 23.10 -26.97
CA GLN A 826 -18.85 23.12 -27.96
C GLN A 826 -18.32 22.77 -29.36
N PRO A 827 -19.13 22.11 -30.21
CA PRO A 827 -18.79 21.88 -31.61
C PRO A 827 -18.65 23.23 -32.32
N HIS A 828 -17.45 23.53 -32.78
CA HIS A 828 -17.13 24.81 -33.42
C HIS A 828 -17.55 24.76 -34.90
N PRO A 829 -18.49 25.62 -35.36
CA PRO A 829 -19.03 25.55 -36.73
C PRO A 829 -18.11 26.14 -37.80
N GLU A 830 -16.82 26.34 -37.50
CA GLU A 830 -15.82 26.73 -38.49
C GLU A 830 -15.21 25.48 -39.13
N GLU A 831 -15.09 25.49 -40.46
CA GLU A 831 -14.32 24.48 -41.18
C GLU A 831 -12.87 24.44 -40.67
N LEU A 832 -12.27 23.25 -40.63
CA LEU A 832 -10.86 23.07 -40.29
C LEU A 832 -10.01 23.98 -41.17
N THR A 833 -9.17 24.84 -40.57
CA THR A 833 -8.28 25.69 -41.37
C THR A 833 -7.42 24.79 -42.27
N PRO A 834 -7.14 25.13 -43.54
CA PRO A 834 -6.48 24.20 -44.47
C PRO A 834 -5.12 23.68 -43.99
N GLN A 835 -4.44 24.44 -43.12
CA GLN A 835 -3.21 24.02 -42.44
C GLN A 835 -3.48 22.93 -41.38
N LEU A 836 -4.51 23.11 -40.55
CA LEU A 836 -4.95 22.14 -39.56
C LEU A 836 -5.52 20.89 -40.21
N GLU A 837 -6.31 21.04 -41.27
CA GLU A 837 -6.84 19.92 -42.06
C GLU A 837 -5.68 19.12 -42.71
N SER A 838 -4.69 19.79 -43.30
CA SER A 838 -3.48 19.14 -43.83
C SER A 838 -2.65 18.46 -42.74
N MET A 839 -2.59 19.03 -41.54
CA MET A 839 -1.92 18.41 -40.39
C MET A 839 -2.65 17.15 -39.95
N VAL A 840 -3.97 17.20 -39.73
CA VAL A 840 -4.81 16.06 -39.35
C VAL A 840 -4.71 14.97 -40.40
N LYS A 841 -4.87 15.29 -41.70
CA LYS A 841 -4.72 14.31 -42.80
C LYS A 841 -3.36 13.61 -42.77
N LYS A 842 -2.25 14.34 -42.60
CA LYS A 842 -0.90 13.73 -42.48
C LYS A 842 -0.71 12.90 -41.20
N LEU A 843 -1.38 13.26 -40.11
CA LEU A 843 -1.33 12.51 -38.85
C LEU A 843 -2.13 11.21 -38.96
N VAL A 844 -3.29 11.27 -39.61
CA VAL A 844 -4.14 10.14 -39.97
C VAL A 844 -3.44 9.21 -40.96
N GLU A 845 -2.98 9.73 -42.09
CA GLU A 845 -2.22 8.98 -43.12
C GLU A 845 -1.01 8.23 -42.53
N LYS A 846 -0.32 8.83 -41.55
CA LYS A 846 0.87 8.26 -40.92
C LYS A 846 0.59 7.24 -39.81
N HIS A 847 -0.50 7.39 -39.05
CA HIS A 847 -0.75 6.60 -37.82
C HIS A 847 -2.09 5.84 -37.81
N LEU A 848 -3.01 6.17 -38.73
CA LEU A 848 -4.42 5.73 -38.80
C LEU A 848 -4.98 5.68 -40.25
N PRO A 849 -4.24 5.27 -41.31
CA PRO A 849 -4.76 5.25 -42.67
C PRO A 849 -6.02 4.38 -42.81
N GLY A 850 -6.87 4.76 -43.76
CA GLY A 850 -8.26 4.31 -43.85
C GLY A 850 -9.22 5.04 -42.88
N MET A 851 -8.75 5.91 -41.97
CA MET A 851 -9.61 6.90 -41.30
C MET A 851 -9.76 8.20 -42.13
N GLU A 852 -9.31 8.20 -43.37
CA GLU A 852 -9.45 9.30 -44.35
C GLU A 852 -10.92 9.68 -44.65
N PHE A 853 -11.85 8.74 -44.43
CA PHE A 853 -13.29 8.93 -44.61
C PHE A 853 -14.05 9.00 -43.26
N SER A 854 -13.36 9.32 -42.17
CA SER A 854 -13.98 9.43 -40.84
C SER A 854 -14.87 10.67 -40.70
N LYS A 855 -15.90 10.59 -39.85
CA LYS A 855 -16.61 11.79 -39.39
C LYS A 855 -15.65 12.57 -38.49
N VAL A 856 -15.42 13.84 -38.82
CA VAL A 856 -14.54 14.73 -38.07
C VAL A 856 -15.38 15.73 -37.26
N GLU A 857 -15.15 15.80 -35.96
CA GLU A 857 -15.81 16.73 -35.05
C GLU A 857 -14.75 17.57 -34.32
N VAL A 858 -14.94 18.89 -34.27
CA VAL A 858 -13.98 19.84 -33.70
C VAL A 858 -14.63 20.54 -32.51
N LEU A 859 -14.20 20.17 -31.31
CA LEU A 859 -14.69 20.73 -30.05
C LEU A 859 -13.72 21.81 -29.58
N SER A 860 -14.25 22.97 -29.18
CA SER A 860 -13.48 24.11 -28.63
C SER A 860 -14.01 24.56 -27.27
N GLU A 861 -13.10 24.93 -26.38
CA GLU A 861 -13.37 25.14 -24.95
C GLU A 861 -14.29 26.35 -24.69
N SER A 862 -15.56 26.12 -24.36
CA SER A 862 -16.61 27.17 -24.27
C SER A 862 -16.78 27.77 -22.87
N GLY A 863 -15.71 27.79 -22.06
CA GLY A 863 -15.65 28.45 -20.74
C GLY A 863 -16.41 27.76 -19.60
N THR A 864 -17.60 27.22 -19.87
CA THR A 864 -18.48 26.51 -18.92
C THR A 864 -19.22 25.37 -19.62
N CYS A 865 -19.44 24.25 -18.93
CA CYS A 865 -20.39 23.23 -19.37
C CYS A 865 -21.83 23.80 -19.30
N LEU A 866 -22.75 23.33 -20.15
CA LEU A 866 -24.16 23.73 -20.03
C LEU A 866 -24.73 23.30 -18.67
N GLU A 867 -25.74 24.01 -18.15
CA GLU A 867 -26.32 23.76 -16.82
C GLU A 867 -26.85 22.33 -16.62
N ASN A 868 -27.25 21.66 -17.70
CA ASN A 868 -27.71 20.25 -17.71
C ASN A 868 -26.58 19.21 -17.65
N CYS A 869 -25.32 19.64 -17.64
CA CYS A 869 -24.12 18.80 -17.62
C CYS A 869 -23.98 18.09 -16.27
N SER A 870 -24.40 16.82 -16.21
CA SER A 870 -24.54 16.01 -14.98
C SER A 870 -23.25 15.85 -14.15
N LEU A 871 -22.08 16.03 -14.78
CA LEU A 871 -20.77 16.11 -14.13
C LEU A 871 -20.52 17.49 -13.51
N CYS A 872 -20.70 18.57 -14.26
CA CYS A 872 -20.34 19.93 -13.83
C CYS A 872 -21.36 20.55 -12.87
N GLY A 873 -22.66 20.32 -13.06
CA GLY A 873 -23.70 20.83 -12.15
C GLY A 873 -23.52 20.37 -10.70
N ARG A 874 -22.98 19.15 -10.50
CA ARG A 874 -22.58 18.65 -9.16
C ARG A 874 -21.36 19.36 -8.59
N GLN A 875 -20.37 19.72 -9.43
CA GLN A 875 -19.21 20.49 -8.98
C GLN A 875 -19.57 21.92 -8.59
N GLU A 876 -20.56 22.54 -9.22
CA GLU A 876 -21.00 23.90 -8.88
C GLU A 876 -21.85 23.95 -7.60
N GLN A 877 -22.76 22.98 -7.39
CA GLN A 877 -23.48 22.86 -6.12
C GLN A 877 -22.51 22.67 -4.93
N ASN A 878 -21.44 21.87 -5.11
CA ASN A 878 -20.38 21.70 -4.11
C ASN A 878 -19.43 22.90 -3.94
N ARG A 879 -19.51 23.96 -4.75
CA ARG A 879 -18.82 25.24 -4.46
C ARG A 879 -19.59 26.10 -3.48
N ASN A 880 -20.92 26.00 -3.46
CA ASN A 880 -21.77 26.86 -2.62
C ASN A 880 -21.88 26.40 -1.16
N SER A 881 -21.35 25.21 -0.82
CA SER A 881 -21.29 24.67 0.55
C SER A 881 -20.06 25.11 1.35
N PHE A 882 -19.05 25.71 0.71
CA PHE A 882 -17.88 26.30 1.37
C PHE A 882 -17.84 27.82 1.16
N SER A 883 -18.00 28.58 2.24
CA SER A 883 -17.81 30.03 2.22
C SER A 883 -16.35 30.38 1.88
N PRO A 884 -16.07 31.14 0.80
CA PRO A 884 -14.70 31.43 0.39
C PRO A 884 -14.08 32.52 1.28
N SER A 885 -13.00 32.18 1.99
CA SER A 885 -12.11 33.17 2.58
C SER A 885 -11.40 33.97 1.47
N SER A 886 -11.40 35.30 1.61
CA SER A 886 -11.33 36.23 0.48
C SER A 886 -9.91 36.57 -0.04
N GLU A 887 -8.98 35.61 -0.09
CA GLU A 887 -7.56 35.90 -0.40
C GLU A 887 -6.95 35.15 -1.60
N ASN A 888 -7.62 34.16 -2.20
CA ASN A 888 -7.04 33.37 -3.31
C ASN A 888 -7.63 33.67 -4.72
N ALA A 889 -7.98 34.92 -4.98
CA ALA A 889 -8.52 35.40 -6.26
C ALA A 889 -7.45 35.66 -7.36
N LYS A 890 -6.48 34.73 -7.54
CA LYS A 890 -5.51 34.75 -8.65
C LYS A 890 -5.26 33.34 -9.23
N ARG A 891 -6.33 32.71 -9.73
CA ARG A 891 -6.18 31.53 -10.60
C ARG A 891 -5.50 31.95 -11.90
N LYS A 892 -4.50 31.19 -12.35
CA LYS A 892 -3.98 31.32 -13.72
C LYS A 892 -5.10 30.91 -14.70
N PRO A 893 -5.22 31.52 -15.89
CA PRO A 893 -6.11 31.02 -16.92
C PRO A 893 -5.70 29.60 -17.31
N THR A 894 -6.68 28.73 -17.50
CA THR A 894 -6.48 27.44 -18.17
C THR A 894 -6.15 27.72 -19.65
N PRO A 895 -5.12 27.08 -20.24
CA PRO A 895 -4.81 27.26 -21.64
C PRO A 895 -5.94 26.68 -22.48
N SER A 896 -6.40 27.44 -23.47
CA SER A 896 -7.51 27.02 -24.32
C SER A 896 -7.11 25.84 -25.22
N ARG A 897 -7.99 24.85 -25.34
CA ARG A 897 -7.70 23.61 -26.08
C ARG A 897 -8.71 23.38 -27.19
N LYS A 898 -8.28 22.64 -28.21
CA LYS A 898 -9.16 22.07 -29.24
C LYS A 898 -9.02 20.56 -29.24
N ILE A 899 -10.14 19.86 -29.27
CA ILE A 899 -10.21 18.39 -29.38
C ILE A 899 -10.77 18.08 -30.76
N ILE A 900 -10.09 17.21 -31.50
CA ILE A 900 -10.57 16.70 -32.78
C ILE A 900 -10.89 15.22 -32.60
N ILE A 901 -12.14 14.84 -32.83
CA ILE A 901 -12.61 13.45 -32.79
C ILE A 901 -12.75 12.96 -34.22
N LEU A 902 -12.20 11.77 -34.49
CA LEU A 902 -12.30 11.06 -35.75
C LEU A 902 -13.05 9.74 -35.51
N THR A 903 -14.21 9.57 -36.15
CA THR A 903 -15.03 8.36 -36.01
C THR A 903 -15.10 7.60 -37.33
N ARG A 904 -14.66 6.34 -37.34
CA ARG A 904 -14.84 5.37 -38.44
C ARG A 904 -15.80 4.27 -38.02
N GLN A 905 -16.76 3.93 -38.89
CA GLN A 905 -17.61 2.76 -38.71
C GLN A 905 -17.37 1.75 -39.83
N GLU A 906 -17.30 0.47 -39.48
CA GLU A 906 -17.07 -0.63 -40.40
C GLU A 906 -17.97 -1.82 -40.02
N ARG A 907 -18.77 -2.31 -40.97
CA ARG A 907 -19.66 -3.46 -40.75
C ARG A 907 -18.92 -4.76 -41.08
N ARG A 908 -18.82 -5.69 -40.12
CA ARG A 908 -18.22 -7.02 -40.32
C ARG A 908 -19.15 -8.11 -39.82
N LYS A 909 -19.46 -9.09 -40.68
CA LYS A 909 -20.59 -10.02 -40.48
C LYS A 909 -21.86 -9.22 -40.18
N GLU A 910 -22.42 -9.40 -38.99
CA GLU A 910 -23.65 -8.75 -38.51
C GLU A 910 -23.35 -7.52 -37.64
N HIS A 911 -22.16 -7.44 -37.03
CA HIS A 911 -21.76 -6.40 -36.08
C HIS A 911 -21.29 -5.09 -36.75
N ILE A 912 -21.43 -3.97 -36.03
CA ILE A 912 -20.95 -2.64 -36.44
C ILE A 912 -19.78 -2.24 -35.54
N TYR A 913 -18.57 -2.39 -36.07
CA TYR A 913 -17.36 -1.95 -35.39
C TYR A 913 -17.21 -0.42 -35.53
N THR A 914 -17.05 0.29 -34.42
CA THR A 914 -16.84 1.75 -34.39
C THR A 914 -15.49 2.07 -33.75
N GLN A 915 -14.62 2.76 -34.48
CA GLN A 915 -13.31 3.20 -34.01
C GLN A 915 -13.30 4.72 -33.81
N TYR A 916 -12.80 5.15 -32.65
CA TYR A 916 -12.57 6.54 -32.31
C TYR A 916 -11.07 6.83 -32.23
N ALA A 917 -10.63 7.94 -32.80
CA ALA A 917 -9.35 8.56 -32.45
C ALA A 917 -9.59 9.99 -31.97
N ARG A 918 -8.95 10.38 -30.86
CA ARG A 918 -9.05 11.74 -30.29
C ARG A 918 -7.69 12.41 -30.36
N LEU A 919 -7.64 13.65 -30.86
CA LEU A 919 -6.44 14.48 -30.95
C LEU A 919 -6.65 15.74 -30.10
N THR A 920 -5.90 15.86 -29.00
CA THR A 920 -5.93 17.04 -28.13
C THR A 920 -4.83 17.99 -28.54
N LEU A 921 -5.20 19.24 -28.89
CA LEU A 921 -4.30 20.27 -29.38
C LEU A 921 -4.20 21.45 -28.40
N ASP A 922 -3.02 22.08 -28.33
CA ASP A 922 -2.83 23.35 -27.63
C ASP A 922 -3.29 24.58 -28.45
N GLU A 923 -3.27 25.75 -27.82
CA GLU A 923 -3.58 27.07 -28.43
C GLU A 923 -2.82 27.35 -29.74
N LYS A 924 -1.69 26.67 -29.96
CA LYS A 924 -0.78 26.84 -31.09
C LYS A 924 -0.93 25.72 -32.12
N GLY A 925 -1.98 24.90 -32.00
CA GLY A 925 -2.29 23.77 -32.88
C GLY A 925 -1.35 22.57 -32.72
N ARG A 926 -0.53 22.51 -31.66
CA ARG A 926 0.43 21.42 -31.45
C ARG A 926 -0.25 20.25 -30.76
N LEU A 927 0.00 19.04 -31.25
CA LEU A 927 -0.53 17.81 -30.64
C LEU A 927 0.04 17.62 -29.22
N ILE A 928 -0.85 17.58 -28.23
CA ILE A 928 -0.56 17.21 -26.84
C ILE A 928 -0.69 15.68 -26.67
N ARG A 929 -1.77 15.11 -27.20
CA ARG A 929 -2.22 13.74 -26.94
C ARG A 929 -2.95 13.17 -28.16
N LEU A 930 -2.68 11.91 -28.49
CA LEU A 930 -3.41 11.10 -29.46
C LEU A 930 -3.86 9.83 -28.75
N SER A 931 -5.16 9.57 -28.71
CA SER A 931 -5.75 8.36 -28.12
C SER A 931 -6.61 7.62 -29.15
N LEU A 932 -6.70 6.30 -28.97
CA LEU A 932 -7.42 5.36 -29.84
C LEU A 932 -8.33 4.47 -29.00
N SER A 933 -9.56 4.23 -29.45
CA SER A 933 -10.44 3.22 -28.85
C SER A 933 -9.86 1.80 -29.03
N ARG A 934 -9.98 0.97 -28.00
CA ARG A 934 -9.21 -0.26 -27.80
C ARG A 934 -9.80 -1.58 -28.28
#